data_AF-A0A1S6K7U7-F1
#
_entry.id   AF-A0A1S6K7U7-F1
#
_cell.length_a   1.000
_cell.length_b   1.000
_cell.length_c   1.000
_cell.angle_alpha   90.00
_cell.angle_beta   90.00
_cell.angle_gamma   90.00
#
_symmetry.space_group_name_H-M   'P 1'
#
loop_
_entity.id
_entity.type
_entity.pdbx_description
1 polymer ?
#
loop_
_entity_poly.entity_id
_entity_poly.type
_entity_poly.pdbx_seq_one_letter_code
_entity_poly.pdbx_strand_id
1 'polypeptide(L)'
;MAGLAQGSLVEISGLPEEVKPVPEASGLAPRDLNGQKAQLVSFDRSAKKWTAATFDGDMVAIDEKYARVLAAEDLTSYDFVFGPKSDFETVGSELADTLANKGYAVMKLLVSAEDSTEAISAANKLEDDDQFSRLATEFERGYLGVEGSAKTLLLDPASGDAPDYVTASPLKMFDHNFGAISQMIGPYTQEALGFDIYSRTNLLLRMPLAEGDEDKYPPADIDDGDAEGYLHTMARKRLTLMQFVGPAGGSLQLTSLTEGGQNVLLNAEPGTVVLIVANRFDFSYEPAGESLALTCFFMAEPAVYEIFGSVKGDTEVLGMLGTGPPPPPGEQCTVDAVYCRYGTGADGKAQFWNGVGKAATDGLTEVPFVRWDHSPYWDPEQQYGGCYTRHGCFGIEGVDLFDCKFFEISPAEAKGMDPCQRQVMEVSYMALLQGGWDKRSLQRESQNIGHFVGIDKDDWMCMSAGGMLNLTGAHGAAAAANAITSNRFSYSLNLKGASMTIDTACSSSLVCTHVSKLHLRFKDFEPMPASIVNGLNLMLYPGPFIGCCAAGMLSHEGRSFTFNATADGYARGELCGAACFKIKQYINDGQVMACLAGSQANQDGRSASLTAPNGPAQEKCLNAVLRECHLTPTEVDCFECHGTGTSLGDPIEVGSFRKVMSATPRKEPLVITSSKSNVAHGEGGAGFCGFFKCVLQVSHCEGSPNLHLRVKNPHLDMEGFPCQMLTETVVMREDSAYTGVSSFGFGGTNAHAEAWGKNIITSRGSANQDTNTAFQKKLCKAPPAEITMNGNDVTEWETTGLDPRAEPGSRWKISLDEDGIVEWERDEDDLPEYGDEFFIQGTHNDWSTDALDRHDSIQGLWVGSITLSSTGEEMFQVIADNDEEKVYHPGQSRCTLKAAPIQGPAKVGKDMTWLITGPPGETYTVEFFQQEKHLSILWYKQP
;
A
#
# COMPACT_ATOMS: atom_id res chain seq x y z
N MET A 1 -1.16 26.39 56.38
CA MET A 1 -0.46 26.64 55.10
C MET A 1 -1.21 25.88 54.03
N ALA A 2 -2.27 26.46 53.47
CA ALA A 2 -2.89 25.96 52.24
C ALA A 2 -2.12 26.65 51.11
N GLY A 3 -1.01 26.02 50.70
CA GLY A 3 -0.05 26.61 49.77
C GLY A 3 -0.59 26.57 48.35
N LEU A 4 -0.38 27.64 47.59
CA LEU A 4 -0.65 27.68 46.16
C LEU A 4 0.01 26.49 45.46
N ALA A 5 -0.72 25.82 44.58
CA ALA A 5 -0.21 24.72 43.76
C ALA A 5 -0.22 25.10 42.28
N GLN A 6 0.67 24.48 41.52
CA GLN A 6 0.63 24.57 40.06
C GLN A 6 -0.74 24.10 39.55
N GLY A 7 -1.35 24.82 38.62
CA GLY A 7 -2.71 24.58 38.11
C GLY A 7 -3.82 25.31 38.89
N SER A 8 -3.53 25.87 40.07
CA SER A 8 -4.55 26.62 40.85
C SER A 8 -5.02 27.86 40.09
N LEU A 9 -6.34 28.07 40.09
CA LEU A 9 -6.95 29.31 39.61
C LEU A 9 -6.90 30.37 40.71
N VAL A 10 -6.45 31.58 40.37
CA VAL A 10 -6.22 32.68 41.31
C VAL A 10 -6.73 34.01 40.75
N GLU A 11 -7.05 34.94 41.63
CA GLU A 11 -7.22 36.36 41.34
C GLU A 11 -5.96 37.11 41.76
N ILE A 12 -5.45 37.94 40.86
CA ILE A 12 -4.30 38.80 41.12
C ILE A 12 -4.80 40.06 41.84
N SER A 13 -4.24 40.38 43.01
CA SER A 13 -4.66 41.55 43.79
C SER A 13 -3.51 42.15 44.62
N GLY A 14 -3.55 43.47 44.81
CA GLY A 14 -2.58 44.21 45.62
C GLY A 14 -1.24 44.50 44.94
N LEU A 15 -1.14 44.44 43.61
CA LEU A 15 0.05 44.83 42.86
C LEU A 15 0.34 46.33 43.05
N PRO A 16 1.59 46.73 43.43
CA PRO A 16 1.93 48.12 43.74
C PRO A 16 2.18 49.00 42.50
N GLU A 17 2.51 48.39 41.36
CA GLU A 17 2.81 49.05 40.07
C GLU A 17 2.35 48.14 38.92
N GLU A 18 2.23 48.69 37.72
CA GLU A 18 1.93 47.92 36.50
C GLU A 18 3.00 46.87 36.21
N VAL A 19 2.58 45.66 35.84
CA VAL A 19 3.47 44.51 35.63
C VAL A 19 3.65 44.27 34.15
N LYS A 20 4.88 43.93 33.73
CA LYS A 20 5.18 43.53 32.35
C LYS A 20 4.93 42.04 32.13
N PRO A 21 4.32 41.65 30.99
CA PRO A 21 4.28 40.26 30.55
C PRO A 21 5.67 39.64 30.38
N VAL A 22 5.77 38.33 30.61
CA VAL A 22 7.00 37.53 30.54
C VAL A 22 6.96 36.63 29.30
N PRO A 23 8.04 36.57 28.49
CA PRO A 23 9.35 37.19 28.70
C PRO A 23 9.34 38.72 28.49
N GLU A 24 10.21 39.44 29.22
CA GLU A 24 10.35 40.92 29.16
C GLU A 24 10.72 41.46 27.76
N ALA A 25 11.03 40.56 26.81
CA ALA A 25 11.31 40.84 25.41
C ALA A 25 10.04 40.97 24.53
N SER A 26 8.84 40.74 25.07
CA SER A 26 7.56 40.73 24.34
C SER A 26 7.09 42.09 23.81
N GLY A 27 7.77 43.21 24.12
CA GLY A 27 7.37 44.54 23.63
C GLY A 27 6.07 45.10 24.20
N LEU A 28 5.35 44.30 25.02
CA LEU A 28 4.08 44.68 25.66
C LEU A 28 4.29 45.75 26.75
N ALA A 29 3.42 46.76 26.77
CA ALA A 29 3.43 47.80 27.78
C ALA A 29 3.06 47.23 29.17
N PRO A 30 3.59 47.81 30.27
CA PRO A 30 3.11 47.48 31.61
C PRO A 30 1.58 47.67 31.71
N ARG A 31 0.89 46.77 32.40
CA ARG A 31 -0.57 46.83 32.64
C ARG A 31 -0.88 46.67 34.13
N ASP A 32 -1.96 47.30 34.58
CA ASP A 32 -2.56 47.00 35.89
C ASP A 32 -3.35 45.69 35.78
N LEU A 33 -2.98 44.71 36.60
CA LEU A 33 -3.56 43.37 36.60
C LEU A 33 -4.33 43.08 37.90
N ASN A 34 -4.56 44.10 38.73
CA ASN A 34 -5.39 43.94 39.91
C ASN A 34 -6.85 43.59 39.51
N GLY A 35 -7.38 42.51 40.08
CA GLY A 35 -8.70 41.96 39.76
C GLY A 35 -8.70 40.95 38.59
N GLN A 36 -7.56 40.74 37.93
CA GLN A 36 -7.47 39.76 36.84
C GLN A 36 -7.42 38.33 37.37
N LYS A 37 -8.16 37.42 36.72
CA LYS A 37 -8.14 35.98 37.01
C LYS A 37 -6.99 35.33 36.23
N ALA A 38 -6.36 34.32 36.82
CA ALA A 38 -5.21 33.64 36.23
C ALA A 38 -5.08 32.17 36.68
N GLN A 39 -4.32 31.37 35.94
CA GLN A 39 -3.90 30.03 36.32
C GLN A 39 -2.40 30.04 36.66
N LEU A 40 -2.01 29.46 37.80
CA LEU A 40 -0.60 29.34 38.18
C LEU A 40 0.09 28.27 37.32
N VAL A 41 1.12 28.66 36.55
CA VAL A 41 1.80 27.80 35.58
C VAL A 41 3.05 27.14 36.13
N SER A 42 3.89 27.89 36.83
CA SER A 42 5.13 27.39 37.42
C SER A 42 5.64 28.31 38.53
N PHE A 43 6.48 27.79 39.42
CA PHE A 43 7.08 28.56 40.50
C PHE A 43 8.60 28.62 40.35
N ASP A 44 9.13 29.84 40.21
CA ASP A 44 10.58 30.08 40.23
C ASP A 44 11.06 30.16 41.68
N ARG A 45 11.74 29.11 42.15
CA ARG A 45 12.28 29.04 43.51
C ARG A 45 13.37 30.08 43.80
N SER A 46 14.09 30.55 42.77
CA SER A 46 15.18 31.51 42.90
C SER A 46 14.65 32.93 43.06
N ALA A 47 13.66 33.31 42.24
CA ALA A 47 12.99 34.60 42.30
C ALA A 47 11.86 34.65 43.35
N LYS A 48 11.41 33.48 43.84
CA LYS A 48 10.24 33.30 44.72
C LYS A 48 8.94 33.86 44.13
N LYS A 49 8.80 33.77 42.81
CA LYS A 49 7.63 34.26 42.07
C LYS A 49 6.93 33.11 41.34
N TRP A 50 5.61 33.23 41.26
CA TRP A 50 4.78 32.40 40.39
C TRP A 50 4.69 33.03 39.01
N THR A 51 4.85 32.21 37.98
CA THR A 51 4.40 32.54 36.63
C THR A 51 2.91 32.18 36.56
N ALA A 52 2.07 33.15 36.22
CA ALA A 52 0.63 32.99 36.09
C ALA A 52 0.17 33.36 34.66
N ALA A 53 -0.70 32.53 34.08
CA ALA A 53 -1.38 32.81 32.81
C ALA A 53 -2.72 33.48 33.12
N THR A 54 -2.90 34.74 32.76
CA THR A 54 -4.18 35.44 32.95
C THR A 54 -5.28 34.85 32.06
N PHE A 55 -6.54 35.13 32.38
CA PHE A 55 -7.68 34.67 31.58
C PHE A 55 -7.71 35.32 30.18
N ASP A 56 -7.00 36.44 30.04
CA ASP A 56 -6.73 37.14 28.78
C ASP A 56 -5.44 36.67 28.11
N GLY A 57 -4.88 35.51 28.52
CA GLY A 57 -3.74 34.84 27.89
C GLY A 57 -2.35 35.41 28.22
N ASP A 58 -2.25 36.56 28.90
CA ASP A 58 -0.96 37.16 29.26
C ASP A 58 -0.22 36.32 30.32
N MET A 59 1.08 36.07 30.12
CA MET A 59 1.95 35.39 31.07
C MET A 59 2.67 36.39 31.97
N VAL A 60 2.54 36.29 33.29
CA VAL A 60 3.08 37.29 34.23
C VAL A 60 3.75 36.67 35.45
N ALA A 61 4.79 37.34 35.99
CA ALA A 61 5.47 36.91 37.19
C ALA A 61 5.00 37.69 38.42
N ILE A 62 4.32 37.01 39.36
CA ILE A 62 3.73 37.60 40.56
C ILE A 62 4.28 36.95 41.84
N ASP A 63 4.42 37.72 42.92
CA ASP A 63 4.67 37.16 44.25
C ASP A 63 3.42 36.44 44.78
N GLU A 64 3.61 35.35 45.53
CA GLU A 64 2.52 34.55 46.13
C GLU A 64 1.52 35.39 46.95
N LYS A 65 1.99 36.46 47.62
CA LYS A 65 1.12 37.35 48.40
C LYS A 65 0.08 38.12 47.57
N TYR A 66 0.24 38.18 46.26
CA TYR A 66 -0.68 38.86 45.35
C TYR A 66 -1.66 37.89 44.67
N ALA A 67 -1.63 36.60 44.99
CA ALA A 67 -2.49 35.59 44.40
C ALA A 67 -3.50 35.07 45.44
N ARG A 68 -4.80 35.31 45.18
CA ARG A 68 -5.92 34.77 45.97
C ARG A 68 -6.52 33.59 45.23
N VAL A 69 -6.60 32.40 45.83
CA VAL A 69 -7.26 31.23 45.19
C VAL A 69 -8.74 31.53 44.91
N LEU A 70 -9.18 31.20 43.70
CA LEU A 70 -10.58 31.33 43.26
C LEU A 70 -11.43 30.17 43.78
N ALA A 71 -12.65 30.47 44.22
CA ALA A 71 -13.69 29.50 44.53
C ALA A 71 -14.65 29.32 43.34
N ALA A 72 -15.48 28.29 43.35
CA ALA A 72 -16.47 28.04 42.28
C ALA A 72 -17.43 29.23 42.08
N GLU A 73 -17.78 29.93 43.15
CA GLU A 73 -18.61 31.15 43.12
C GLU A 73 -17.93 32.34 42.43
N ASP A 74 -16.61 32.33 42.28
CA ASP A 74 -15.88 33.34 41.52
C ASP A 74 -15.93 33.06 39.99
N LEU A 75 -16.44 31.91 39.54
CA LEU A 75 -16.44 31.45 38.13
C LEU A 75 -17.86 31.20 37.58
N THR A 76 -18.79 32.12 37.81
CA THR A 76 -20.22 31.94 37.43
C THR A 76 -20.49 31.94 35.92
N SER A 77 -19.58 32.46 35.10
CA SER A 77 -19.78 32.58 33.65
C SER A 77 -19.29 31.38 32.83
N TYR A 78 -18.50 30.48 33.44
CA TYR A 78 -17.84 29.39 32.73
C TYR A 78 -17.94 28.09 33.55
N ASP A 79 -18.21 26.97 32.90
CA ASP A 79 -18.16 25.66 33.54
C ASP A 79 -16.71 25.21 33.73
N PHE A 80 -15.83 25.54 32.77
CA PHE A 80 -14.43 25.11 32.77
C PHE A 80 -13.47 26.24 32.37
N VAL A 81 -12.23 26.15 32.86
CA VAL A 81 -11.11 26.99 32.42
C VAL A 81 -10.02 26.07 31.92
N PHE A 82 -9.66 26.20 30.63
CA PHE A 82 -8.64 25.38 30.00
C PHE A 82 -7.41 26.24 29.69
N GLY A 83 -6.44 26.17 30.60
CA GLY A 83 -5.15 26.81 30.52
C GLY A 83 -3.96 25.83 30.47
N PRO A 84 -2.72 26.35 30.43
CA PRO A 84 -1.49 25.56 30.20
C PRO A 84 -1.21 24.45 31.23
N LYS A 85 -1.82 24.49 32.41
CA LYS A 85 -1.65 23.51 33.51
C LYS A 85 -2.95 22.83 33.91
N SER A 86 -3.92 22.76 33.01
CA SER A 86 -5.14 21.98 33.24
C SER A 86 -4.82 20.49 33.25
N ASP A 87 -5.44 19.75 34.17
CA ASP A 87 -5.34 18.31 34.24
C ASP A 87 -6.31 17.67 33.23
N PHE A 88 -5.76 17.03 32.19
CA PHE A 88 -6.57 16.55 31.06
C PHE A 88 -7.57 15.47 31.47
N GLU A 89 -7.20 14.57 32.39
CA GLU A 89 -8.08 13.48 32.83
C GLU A 89 -9.25 14.02 33.65
N THR A 90 -8.97 14.87 34.64
CA THR A 90 -10.01 15.45 35.51
C THR A 90 -10.96 16.33 34.70
N VAL A 91 -10.42 17.25 33.90
CA VAL A 91 -11.25 18.16 33.08
C VAL A 91 -12.03 17.38 32.01
N GLY A 92 -11.43 16.33 31.42
CA GLY A 92 -12.08 15.48 30.43
C GLY A 92 -13.30 14.74 30.98
N SER A 93 -13.15 14.09 32.14
CA SER A 93 -14.24 13.38 32.81
C SER A 93 -15.37 14.33 33.23
N GLU A 94 -15.04 15.44 33.90
CA GLU A 94 -16.03 16.40 34.38
C GLU A 94 -16.77 17.10 33.23
N LEU A 95 -16.08 17.38 32.12
CA LEU A 95 -16.68 17.95 30.92
C LEU A 95 -17.66 16.96 30.27
N ALA A 96 -17.30 15.68 30.18
CA ALA A 96 -18.20 14.65 29.67
C ALA A 96 -19.47 14.50 30.53
N ASP A 97 -19.31 14.47 31.86
CA ASP A 97 -20.44 14.46 32.81
C ASP A 97 -21.31 15.71 32.68
N THR A 98 -20.69 16.87 32.50
CA THR A 98 -21.42 18.14 32.30
C THR A 98 -22.22 18.09 31.01
N LEU A 99 -21.64 17.63 29.91
CA LEU A 99 -22.34 17.47 28.64
C LEU A 99 -23.50 16.45 28.76
N ALA A 100 -23.31 15.34 29.47
CA ALA A 100 -24.34 14.31 29.68
C ALA A 100 -25.54 14.83 30.48
N ASN A 101 -25.29 15.70 31.46
CA ASN A 101 -26.33 16.25 32.33
C ASN A 101 -26.99 17.50 31.72
N LYS A 102 -26.17 18.48 31.31
CA LYS A 102 -26.58 19.83 30.91
C LYS A 102 -26.87 19.93 29.41
N GLY A 103 -26.30 19.04 28.59
CA GLY A 103 -26.40 19.07 27.11
C GLY A 103 -25.55 20.15 26.43
N TYR A 104 -24.85 20.99 27.21
CA TYR A 104 -23.87 21.95 26.73
C TYR A 104 -22.85 22.28 27.83
N ALA A 105 -21.70 22.82 27.46
CA ALA A 105 -20.68 23.30 28.38
C ALA A 105 -20.01 24.57 27.86
N VAL A 106 -19.70 25.51 28.75
CA VAL A 106 -19.00 26.77 28.44
C VAL A 106 -17.59 26.72 29.02
N MET A 107 -16.59 26.85 28.17
CA MET A 107 -15.18 26.78 28.54
C MET A 107 -14.48 28.10 28.23
N LYS A 108 -13.68 28.62 29.18
CA LYS A 108 -12.77 29.75 28.93
C LYS A 108 -11.40 29.21 28.50
N LEU A 109 -10.93 29.65 27.33
CA LEU A 109 -9.57 29.42 26.86
C LEU A 109 -8.69 30.63 27.21
N LEU A 110 -7.47 30.37 27.66
CA LEU A 110 -6.50 31.42 27.96
C LEU A 110 -5.73 31.79 26.69
N VAL A 111 -6.32 32.65 25.87
CA VAL A 111 -5.74 33.12 24.60
C VAL A 111 -5.45 34.62 24.68
N SER A 112 -4.29 35.05 24.19
CA SER A 112 -3.90 36.44 24.26
C SER A 112 -4.73 37.34 23.33
N ALA A 113 -4.88 38.61 23.71
CA ALA A 113 -5.50 39.60 22.84
C ALA A 113 -4.70 39.83 21.54
N GLU A 114 -3.37 39.65 21.59
CA GLU A 114 -2.47 39.71 20.44
C GLU A 114 -2.78 38.56 19.47
N ASP A 115 -2.80 37.32 19.97
CA ASP A 115 -3.09 36.14 19.14
C ASP A 115 -4.49 36.21 18.50
N SER A 116 -5.46 36.70 19.26
CA SER A 116 -6.84 36.91 18.76
C SER A 116 -6.85 37.95 17.63
N THR A 117 -6.14 39.07 17.81
CA THR A 117 -6.03 40.13 16.80
C THR A 117 -5.33 39.64 15.54
N GLU A 118 -4.26 38.86 15.67
CA GLU A 118 -3.55 38.28 14.54
C GLU A 118 -4.40 37.28 13.76
N ALA A 119 -5.18 36.43 14.44
CA ALA A 119 -6.10 35.52 13.78
C ALA A 119 -7.25 36.24 13.05
N ILE A 120 -7.80 37.31 13.64
CA ILE A 120 -8.79 38.17 12.98
C ILE A 120 -8.17 38.84 11.75
N SER A 121 -6.93 39.33 11.84
CA SER A 121 -6.20 39.92 10.72
C SER A 121 -5.98 38.92 9.58
N ALA A 122 -5.64 37.67 9.91
CA ALA A 122 -5.51 36.59 8.93
C ALA A 122 -6.85 36.24 8.27
N ALA A 123 -7.95 36.21 9.03
CA ALA A 123 -9.29 35.98 8.49
C ALA A 123 -9.75 37.13 7.58
N ASN A 124 -9.55 38.39 7.97
CA ASN A 124 -9.84 39.55 7.13
C ASN A 124 -9.02 39.52 5.84
N LYS A 125 -7.76 39.11 5.91
CA LYS A 125 -6.93 38.97 4.70
C LYS A 125 -7.42 37.83 3.79
N LEU A 126 -7.89 36.72 4.36
CA LEU A 126 -8.56 35.66 3.59
C LEU A 126 -9.84 36.16 2.91
N GLU A 127 -10.59 37.07 3.56
CA GLU A 127 -11.73 37.75 2.95
C GLU A 127 -11.31 38.69 1.82
N ASP A 128 -10.25 39.49 2.02
CA ASP A 128 -9.67 40.38 1.00
C ASP A 128 -9.12 39.62 -0.21
N ASP A 129 -8.62 38.39 0.00
CA ASP A 129 -8.15 37.46 -1.03
C ASP A 129 -9.32 36.65 -1.67
N ASP A 130 -10.57 37.07 -1.45
CA ASP A 130 -11.82 36.47 -1.96
C ASP A 130 -11.95 34.95 -1.68
N GLN A 131 -11.45 34.48 -0.54
CA GLN A 131 -11.54 33.06 -0.15
C GLN A 131 -12.85 32.71 0.56
N PHE A 132 -13.53 33.69 1.16
CA PHE A 132 -14.82 33.48 1.82
C PHE A 132 -15.95 33.33 0.81
N SER A 133 -16.95 32.53 1.16
CA SER A 133 -18.18 32.33 0.38
C SER A 133 -19.39 32.29 1.32
N ARG A 134 -20.60 32.18 0.77
CA ARG A 134 -21.81 31.90 1.54
C ARG A 134 -22.28 30.49 1.25
N LEU A 135 -22.62 29.74 2.30
CA LEU A 135 -23.22 28.40 2.17
C LEU A 135 -24.53 28.47 1.39
N ALA A 136 -24.88 27.36 0.73
CA ALA A 136 -26.21 27.21 0.18
C ALA A 136 -27.28 27.32 1.29
N THR A 137 -28.46 27.83 0.94
CA THR A 137 -29.53 28.14 1.91
C THR A 137 -29.94 26.92 2.73
N GLU A 138 -29.94 25.76 2.09
CA GLU A 138 -30.26 24.45 2.62
C GLU A 138 -29.22 23.96 3.65
N PHE A 139 -27.97 24.44 3.54
CA PHE A 139 -26.85 24.06 4.40
C PHE A 139 -26.66 25.00 5.60
N GLU A 140 -27.18 26.23 5.52
CA GLU A 140 -27.00 27.28 6.53
C GLU A 140 -27.43 26.82 7.92
N ARG A 141 -28.60 26.18 8.06
CA ARG A 141 -29.10 25.70 9.37
C ARG A 141 -28.14 24.71 10.03
N GLY A 142 -27.61 23.75 9.28
CA GLY A 142 -26.75 22.69 9.83
C GLY A 142 -25.39 23.20 10.31
N TYR A 143 -24.83 24.17 9.59
CA TYR A 143 -23.51 24.75 9.90
C TYR A 143 -23.55 25.96 10.83
N LEU A 144 -24.54 26.84 10.66
CA LEU A 144 -24.59 28.17 11.30
C LEU A 144 -25.67 28.30 12.37
N GLY A 145 -26.55 27.30 12.49
CA GLY A 145 -27.69 27.30 13.40
C GLY A 145 -28.96 27.87 12.79
N VAL A 146 -30.05 27.85 13.55
CA VAL A 146 -31.37 28.37 13.16
C VAL A 146 -31.27 29.84 12.75
N GLU A 147 -31.75 30.15 11.54
CA GLU A 147 -31.71 31.49 10.92
C GLU A 147 -30.29 32.07 10.76
N GLY A 148 -29.25 31.23 10.87
CA GLY A 148 -27.86 31.66 10.74
C GLY A 148 -27.49 31.96 9.29
N SER A 149 -26.93 33.14 9.05
CA SER A 149 -26.29 33.46 7.77
C SER A 149 -24.99 34.24 8.01
N ALA A 150 -23.96 33.94 7.22
CA ALA A 150 -22.61 34.47 7.41
C ALA A 150 -21.72 34.26 6.18
N LYS A 151 -20.62 35.01 6.12
CA LYS A 151 -19.45 34.67 5.31
C LYS A 151 -18.76 33.49 5.97
N THR A 152 -18.50 32.45 5.20
CA THR A 152 -17.91 31.20 5.67
C THR A 152 -16.70 30.76 4.87
N LEU A 153 -15.78 30.09 5.54
CA LEU A 153 -14.65 29.40 4.93
C LEU A 153 -14.32 28.14 5.72
N LEU A 154 -14.31 26.97 5.05
CA LEU A 154 -13.73 25.75 5.62
C LEU A 154 -12.22 25.78 5.39
N LEU A 155 -11.45 25.79 6.47
CA LEU A 155 -10.01 25.95 6.45
C LEU A 155 -9.34 24.79 7.18
N ASP A 156 -8.29 24.23 6.57
CA ASP A 156 -7.27 23.45 7.27
C ASP A 156 -5.99 24.31 7.38
N PRO A 157 -5.73 24.95 8.53
CA PRO A 157 -4.55 25.80 8.70
C PRO A 157 -3.22 25.05 8.65
N ALA A 158 -3.24 23.71 8.66
CA ALA A 158 -2.04 22.86 8.56
C ALA A 158 -1.83 22.28 7.16
N SER A 159 -2.77 22.48 6.23
CA SER A 159 -2.66 22.01 4.84
C SER A 159 -1.47 22.65 4.12
N GLY A 160 -0.84 21.89 3.22
CA GLY A 160 0.20 22.41 2.33
C GLY A 160 -0.32 23.46 1.33
N ASP A 161 -1.64 23.54 1.15
CA ASP A 161 -2.32 24.50 0.27
C ASP A 161 -2.73 25.79 1.02
N ALA A 162 -2.60 25.84 2.35
CA ALA A 162 -2.92 27.03 3.12
C ALA A 162 -1.88 28.15 2.88
N PRO A 163 -2.30 29.42 2.69
CA PRO A 163 -1.36 30.52 2.49
C PRO A 163 -0.35 30.65 3.65
N ASP A 164 0.90 31.04 3.35
CA ASP A 164 1.97 31.15 4.36
C ASP A 164 1.56 32.02 5.57
N TYR A 165 0.79 33.08 5.34
CA TYR A 165 0.32 33.96 6.41
C TYR A 165 -0.74 33.33 7.31
N VAL A 166 -1.49 32.33 6.82
CA VAL A 166 -2.42 31.53 7.62
C VAL A 166 -1.63 30.55 8.48
N THR A 167 -0.67 29.85 7.88
CA THR A 167 0.21 28.88 8.57
C THR A 167 1.06 29.55 9.64
N ALA A 168 1.44 30.82 9.44
CA ALA A 168 2.15 31.65 10.39
C ALA A 168 1.24 32.35 11.43
N SER A 169 -0.08 32.27 11.28
CA SER A 169 -1.04 32.91 12.20
C SER A 169 -1.46 31.97 13.35
N PRO A 170 -2.06 32.53 14.41
CA PRO A 170 -2.64 31.74 15.50
C PRO A 170 -3.83 30.85 15.11
N LEU A 171 -4.37 30.93 13.88
CA LEU A 171 -5.46 30.05 13.41
C LEU A 171 -5.12 28.56 13.56
N LYS A 172 -3.85 28.19 13.38
CA LYS A 172 -3.37 26.82 13.63
C LYS A 172 -3.45 26.42 15.10
N MET A 173 -3.15 27.34 16.01
CA MET A 173 -3.31 27.11 17.45
C MET A 173 -4.79 26.94 17.81
N PHE A 174 -5.67 27.76 17.24
CA PHE A 174 -7.11 27.65 17.45
C PHE A 174 -7.68 26.32 16.96
N ASP A 175 -7.27 25.84 15.79
CA ASP A 175 -7.63 24.49 15.32
C ASP A 175 -7.11 23.39 16.26
N HIS A 176 -5.85 23.51 16.71
CA HIS A 176 -5.25 22.58 17.67
C HIS A 176 -6.00 22.51 19.00
N ASN A 177 -6.57 23.62 19.49
CA ASN A 177 -7.37 23.63 20.72
C ASN A 177 -8.57 22.71 20.61
N PHE A 178 -9.29 22.72 19.48
CA PHE A 178 -10.40 21.79 19.30
C PHE A 178 -9.91 20.33 19.21
N GLY A 179 -8.73 20.08 18.61
CA GLY A 179 -8.09 18.76 18.64
C GLY A 179 -7.74 18.28 20.05
N ALA A 180 -7.20 19.19 20.88
CA ALA A 180 -6.89 18.91 22.29
C ALA A 180 -8.16 18.61 23.09
N ILE A 181 -9.25 19.36 22.89
CA ILE A 181 -10.55 19.10 23.51
C ILE A 181 -11.07 17.71 23.12
N SER A 182 -10.96 17.33 21.84
CA SER A 182 -11.35 15.99 21.36
C SER A 182 -10.59 14.88 22.09
N GLN A 183 -9.27 15.01 22.22
CA GLN A 183 -8.43 14.01 22.91
C GLN A 183 -8.74 13.95 24.40
N MET A 184 -9.06 15.09 25.01
CA MET A 184 -9.36 15.22 26.42
C MET A 184 -10.69 14.54 26.80
N ILE A 185 -11.76 14.75 26.01
CA ILE A 185 -13.08 14.18 26.32
C ILE A 185 -13.32 12.78 25.74
N GLY A 186 -12.61 12.42 24.66
CA GLY A 186 -12.81 11.19 23.89
C GLY A 186 -12.92 9.90 24.74
N PRO A 187 -12.03 9.65 25.72
CA PRO A 187 -12.11 8.46 26.56
C PRO A 187 -13.41 8.29 27.36
N TYR A 188 -14.17 9.37 27.55
CA TYR A 188 -15.36 9.41 28.40
C TYR A 188 -16.65 9.54 27.59
N THR A 189 -16.60 9.88 26.29
CA THR A 189 -17.82 10.19 25.53
C THR A 189 -18.72 8.98 25.31
N GLN A 190 -18.16 7.77 25.15
CA GLN A 190 -18.98 6.56 24.99
C GLN A 190 -19.80 6.24 26.24
N GLU A 191 -19.17 6.33 27.42
CA GLU A 191 -19.83 6.07 28.70
C GLU A 191 -20.83 7.18 29.06
N ALA A 192 -20.44 8.46 28.90
CA ALA A 192 -21.24 9.60 29.33
C ALA A 192 -22.32 10.01 28.33
N LEU A 193 -22.04 9.93 27.02
CA LEU A 193 -22.89 10.46 25.94
C LEU A 193 -23.43 9.39 24.98
N GLY A 194 -22.95 8.15 25.06
CA GLY A 194 -23.41 7.03 24.23
C GLY A 194 -22.86 7.03 22.80
N PHE A 195 -21.76 7.76 22.53
CA PHE A 195 -21.05 7.69 21.26
C PHE A 195 -19.54 7.93 21.42
N ASP A 196 -18.75 7.33 20.53
CA ASP A 196 -17.32 7.62 20.36
C ASP A 196 -17.11 8.77 19.36
N ILE A 197 -16.15 9.65 19.66
CA ILE A 197 -15.69 10.66 18.70
C ILE A 197 -14.78 9.97 17.69
N TYR A 198 -15.27 9.76 16.48
CA TYR A 198 -14.51 9.12 15.41
C TYR A 198 -13.67 10.11 14.61
N SER A 199 -14.23 11.27 14.29
CA SER A 199 -13.56 12.31 13.49
C SER A 199 -14.08 13.71 13.81
N ARG A 200 -13.34 14.73 13.37
CA ARG A 200 -13.75 16.15 13.43
C ARG A 200 -13.84 16.75 12.03
N THR A 201 -14.67 17.77 11.83
CA THR A 201 -14.61 18.59 10.60
C THR A 201 -13.42 19.53 10.63
N ASN A 202 -13.02 20.03 9.46
CA ASN A 202 -12.13 21.19 9.35
C ASN A 202 -12.71 22.42 10.04
N LEU A 203 -11.85 23.41 10.28
CA LEU A 203 -12.21 24.64 10.97
C LEU A 203 -13.12 25.48 10.07
N LEU A 204 -14.37 25.69 10.48
CA LEU A 204 -15.28 26.62 9.80
C LEU A 204 -15.10 28.01 10.39
N LEU A 205 -14.52 28.92 9.62
CA LEU A 205 -14.47 30.34 9.95
C LEU A 205 -15.81 30.98 9.59
N ARG A 206 -16.35 31.79 10.50
CA ARG A 206 -17.61 32.51 10.34
C ARG A 206 -17.40 34.00 10.63
N MET A 207 -17.79 34.86 9.68
CA MET A 207 -17.83 36.32 9.83
C MET A 207 -19.23 36.86 9.48
N PRO A 208 -19.77 37.84 10.23
CA PRO A 208 -21.07 38.44 9.94
C PRO A 208 -21.13 39.06 8.54
N LEU A 209 -22.29 38.96 7.88
CA LEU A 209 -22.57 39.69 6.64
C LEU A 209 -22.86 41.17 6.96
N ALA A 210 -22.20 42.09 6.26
CA ALA A 210 -22.45 43.52 6.34
C ALA A 210 -23.60 43.96 5.41
N GLU A 211 -24.12 45.17 5.62
CA GLU A 211 -25.15 45.75 4.75
C GLU A 211 -24.60 45.91 3.31
N GLY A 212 -25.16 45.17 2.35
CA GLY A 212 -24.71 45.12 0.96
C GLY A 212 -23.84 43.91 0.57
N ASP A 213 -23.48 43.04 1.53
CA ASP A 213 -22.72 41.81 1.25
C ASP A 213 -23.54 40.75 0.48
N GLU A 214 -24.87 40.87 0.44
CA GLU A 214 -25.75 39.91 -0.25
C GLU A 214 -25.48 39.80 -1.76
N ASP A 215 -25.06 40.90 -2.40
CA ASP A 215 -24.68 40.89 -3.82
C ASP A 215 -23.28 40.30 -4.05
N LYS A 216 -22.38 40.40 -3.05
CA LYS A 216 -20.99 39.89 -3.12
C LYS A 216 -20.92 38.40 -2.81
N TYR A 217 -21.76 37.91 -1.90
CA TYR A 217 -21.79 36.53 -1.43
C TYR A 217 -23.19 35.92 -1.60
N PRO A 218 -23.63 35.65 -2.85
CA PRO A 218 -24.86 34.91 -3.07
C PRO A 218 -24.75 33.49 -2.50
N PRO A 219 -25.85 32.85 -2.05
CA PRO A 219 -25.85 31.44 -1.68
C PRO A 219 -25.28 30.58 -2.80
N ALA A 220 -24.41 29.63 -2.46
CA ALA A 220 -23.83 28.72 -3.44
C ALA A 220 -24.90 27.80 -4.08
N ASP A 221 -24.67 27.43 -5.34
CA ASP A 221 -25.39 26.32 -5.98
C ASP A 221 -24.94 24.99 -5.36
N ILE A 222 -25.82 23.99 -5.31
CA ILE A 222 -25.54 22.67 -4.75
C ILE A 222 -25.48 21.63 -5.87
N ASP A 223 -24.39 20.87 -5.94
CA ASP A 223 -24.35 19.63 -6.73
C ASP A 223 -24.63 18.38 -5.86
N ASP A 224 -24.81 17.22 -6.50
CA ASP A 224 -25.13 15.96 -5.79
C ASP A 224 -24.04 15.56 -4.78
N GLY A 225 -22.77 15.89 -5.07
CA GLY A 225 -21.65 15.62 -4.17
C GLY A 225 -21.67 16.51 -2.92
N ASP A 226 -21.95 17.80 -3.10
CA ASP A 226 -22.15 18.75 -2.01
C ASP A 226 -23.32 18.32 -1.11
N ALA A 227 -24.44 17.91 -1.72
CA ALA A 227 -25.63 17.45 -1.02
C ALA A 227 -25.41 16.18 -0.20
N GLU A 228 -24.77 15.18 -0.80
CA GLU A 228 -24.44 13.91 -0.14
C GLU A 228 -23.45 14.16 1.01
N GLY A 229 -22.40 14.96 0.77
CA GLY A 229 -21.42 15.35 1.79
C GLY A 229 -22.04 16.05 2.99
N TYR A 230 -23.00 16.96 2.75
CA TYR A 230 -23.75 17.62 3.81
C TYR A 230 -24.62 16.64 4.61
N LEU A 231 -25.39 15.77 3.93
CA LEU A 231 -26.22 14.74 4.56
C LEU A 231 -25.39 13.84 5.49
N HIS A 232 -24.24 13.35 5.00
CA HIS A 232 -23.32 12.53 5.79
C HIS A 232 -22.75 13.28 6.99
N THR A 233 -22.36 14.55 6.82
CA THR A 233 -21.83 15.37 7.92
C THR A 233 -22.89 15.58 9.00
N MET A 234 -24.11 15.94 8.62
CA MET A 234 -25.18 16.24 9.58
C MET A 234 -25.71 14.97 10.27
N ALA A 235 -25.81 13.84 9.58
CA ALA A 235 -26.20 12.56 10.17
C ALA A 235 -25.17 12.08 11.23
N ARG A 236 -23.89 12.36 11.01
CA ARG A 236 -22.79 11.93 11.88
C ARG A 236 -22.47 12.93 13.00
N LYS A 237 -22.87 14.19 12.87
CA LYS A 237 -22.65 15.23 13.88
C LYS A 237 -23.17 14.78 15.26
N ARG A 238 -22.35 14.91 16.31
CA ARG A 238 -22.73 14.61 17.71
C ARG A 238 -22.46 15.77 18.65
N LEU A 239 -21.36 16.49 18.45
CA LEU A 239 -21.06 17.73 19.19
C LEU A 239 -20.78 18.87 18.23
N THR A 240 -21.29 20.06 18.57
CA THR A 240 -20.93 21.33 17.94
C THR A 240 -20.06 22.13 18.88
N LEU A 241 -18.87 22.49 18.45
CA LEU A 241 -17.95 23.32 19.20
C LEU A 241 -17.84 24.68 18.52
N MET A 242 -18.13 25.74 19.25
CA MET A 242 -18.05 27.12 18.76
C MET A 242 -17.09 27.91 19.61
N GLN A 243 -16.02 28.44 19.01
CA GLN A 243 -15.09 29.35 19.65
C GLN A 243 -15.33 30.78 19.19
N PHE A 244 -15.47 31.71 20.13
CA PHE A 244 -15.63 33.13 19.85
C PHE A 244 -14.29 33.85 19.98
N VAL A 245 -13.75 34.35 18.88
CA VAL A 245 -12.42 35.01 18.85
C VAL A 245 -12.53 36.52 19.08
N GLY A 246 -13.63 37.14 18.62
CA GLY A 246 -13.87 38.58 18.77
C GLY A 246 -13.59 39.38 17.49
N PRO A 247 -13.44 40.73 17.58
CA PRO A 247 -13.37 41.51 18.81
C PRO A 247 -14.74 41.76 19.48
N ALA A 248 -15.84 41.79 18.72
CA ALA A 248 -17.18 41.82 19.29
C ALA A 248 -17.59 40.44 19.81
N GLY A 249 -18.32 40.42 20.93
CA GLY A 249 -19.03 39.22 21.37
C GLY A 249 -20.36 39.05 20.64
N GLY A 250 -21.27 38.31 21.24
CA GLY A 250 -22.64 38.16 20.74
C GLY A 250 -23.52 37.41 21.72
N SER A 251 -24.69 36.99 21.25
CA SER A 251 -25.60 36.13 22.02
C SER A 251 -25.77 34.78 21.33
N LEU A 252 -25.64 33.70 22.10
CA LEU A 252 -25.85 32.33 21.64
C LEU A 252 -27.09 31.77 22.36
N GLN A 253 -28.15 31.54 21.61
CA GLN A 253 -29.37 30.92 22.10
C GLN A 253 -29.35 29.42 21.79
N LEU A 254 -29.54 28.58 22.81
CA LEU A 254 -29.73 27.15 22.68
C LEU A 254 -31.21 26.81 22.84
N THR A 255 -31.80 26.19 21.82
CA THR A 255 -33.21 25.79 21.80
C THR A 255 -33.32 24.30 22.03
N SER A 256 -34.03 23.89 23.07
CA SER A 256 -34.09 22.47 23.45
C SER A 256 -34.89 21.66 22.43
N LEU A 257 -34.32 20.51 22.01
CA LEU A 257 -34.97 19.55 21.11
C LEU A 257 -35.77 18.49 21.89
N THR A 258 -35.67 18.45 23.23
CA THR A 258 -36.44 17.54 24.06
C THR A 258 -37.78 18.16 24.47
N GLU A 259 -38.83 17.35 24.44
CA GLU A 259 -40.17 17.80 24.79
C GLU A 259 -40.22 18.29 26.26
N GLY A 260 -40.50 19.58 26.46
CA GLY A 260 -40.50 20.22 27.79
C GLY A 260 -39.15 20.75 28.29
N GLY A 261 -38.09 20.72 27.47
CA GLY A 261 -36.79 21.29 27.79
C GLY A 261 -36.78 22.82 27.85
N GLN A 262 -35.81 23.40 28.58
CA GLN A 262 -35.67 24.86 28.72
C GLN A 262 -34.65 25.42 27.71
N ASN A 263 -34.99 26.54 27.09
CA ASN A 263 -34.07 27.30 26.25
C ASN A 263 -33.05 28.04 27.13
N VAL A 264 -31.82 28.16 26.62
CA VAL A 264 -30.71 28.78 27.34
C VAL A 264 -30.15 29.94 26.52
N LEU A 265 -29.92 31.08 27.16
CA LEU A 265 -29.23 32.21 26.55
C LEU A 265 -27.82 32.33 27.15
N LEU A 266 -26.81 32.25 26.30
CA LEU A 266 -25.39 32.34 26.67
C LEU A 266 -24.76 33.59 26.09
N ASN A 267 -23.81 34.17 26.84
CA ASN A 267 -22.99 35.26 26.34
C ASN A 267 -21.82 34.68 25.53
N ALA A 268 -21.74 35.03 24.24
CA ALA A 268 -20.67 34.60 23.35
C ALA A 268 -19.48 35.54 23.48
N GLU A 269 -18.74 35.43 24.60
CA GLU A 269 -17.62 36.31 24.92
C GLU A 269 -16.33 35.88 24.19
N PRO A 270 -15.47 36.81 23.73
CA PRO A 270 -14.15 36.48 23.21
C PRO A 270 -13.32 35.60 24.16
N GLY A 271 -12.67 34.58 23.59
CA GLY A 271 -11.90 33.58 24.32
C GLY A 271 -12.74 32.48 24.98
N THR A 272 -14.03 32.36 24.65
CA THR A 272 -14.88 31.25 25.11
C THR A 272 -15.10 30.21 24.01
N VAL A 273 -15.25 28.96 24.44
CA VAL A 273 -15.69 27.83 23.61
C VAL A 273 -16.97 27.27 24.21
N VAL A 274 -18.00 27.12 23.38
CA VAL A 274 -19.25 26.46 23.76
C VAL A 274 -19.32 25.11 23.05
N LEU A 275 -19.50 24.05 23.83
CA LEU A 275 -19.74 22.70 23.33
C LEU A 275 -21.24 22.40 23.47
N ILE A 276 -21.87 21.91 22.41
CA ILE A 276 -23.31 21.67 22.32
C ILE A 276 -23.56 20.24 21.87
N VAL A 277 -24.39 19.49 22.60
CA VAL A 277 -24.81 18.14 22.22
C VAL A 277 -25.90 18.23 21.16
N ALA A 278 -25.58 17.78 19.94
CA ALA A 278 -26.34 18.08 18.72
C ALA A 278 -27.78 17.52 18.72
N ASN A 279 -28.05 16.42 19.44
CA ASN A 279 -29.39 15.85 19.56
C ASN A 279 -30.21 16.41 20.73
N ARG A 280 -29.64 17.32 21.54
CA ARG A 280 -30.33 17.95 22.68
C ARG A 280 -30.69 19.40 22.45
N PHE A 281 -29.87 20.13 21.69
CA PHE A 281 -30.07 21.54 21.42
C PHE A 281 -29.80 21.86 19.95
N ASP A 282 -30.71 22.64 19.37
CA ASP A 282 -30.40 23.50 18.23
C ASP A 282 -29.83 24.82 18.74
N PHE A 283 -29.17 25.60 17.89
CA PHE A 283 -28.58 26.88 18.31
C PHE A 283 -28.86 28.01 17.33
N SER A 284 -28.86 29.24 17.82
CA SER A 284 -28.83 30.46 17.01
C SER A 284 -27.80 31.41 17.59
N TYR A 285 -26.97 32.01 16.74
CA TYR A 285 -25.89 32.92 17.15
C TYR A 285 -26.03 34.26 16.45
N GLU A 286 -26.21 35.31 17.25
CA GLU A 286 -26.32 36.70 16.81
C GLU A 286 -25.06 37.49 17.25
N PRO A 287 -24.18 37.86 16.31
CA PRO A 287 -22.99 38.66 16.62
C PRO A 287 -23.37 40.12 16.92
N ALA A 288 -22.72 40.73 17.90
CA ALA A 288 -23.00 42.13 18.30
C ALA A 288 -22.33 43.18 17.39
N GLY A 289 -21.50 42.75 16.43
CA GLY A 289 -20.73 43.60 15.53
C GLY A 289 -19.72 42.75 14.73
N GLU A 290 -18.62 43.37 14.26
CA GLU A 290 -17.53 42.62 13.62
C GLU A 290 -16.96 41.58 14.59
N SER A 291 -17.04 40.31 14.19
CA SER A 291 -16.59 39.18 15.01
C SER A 291 -16.12 38.02 14.13
N LEU A 292 -15.09 37.31 14.58
CA LEU A 292 -14.71 36.01 14.06
C LEU A 292 -15.17 34.91 15.04
N ALA A 293 -15.96 33.97 14.54
CA ALA A 293 -16.31 32.75 15.26
C ALA A 293 -15.79 31.52 14.48
N LEU A 294 -15.31 30.53 15.21
CA LEU A 294 -14.76 29.30 14.66
C LEU A 294 -15.66 28.14 15.07
N THR A 295 -16.06 27.29 14.13
CA THR A 295 -16.91 26.13 14.40
C THR A 295 -16.24 24.84 13.98
N CYS A 296 -16.43 23.79 14.77
CA CYS A 296 -16.02 22.44 14.43
C CYS A 296 -17.06 21.43 14.95
N PHE A 297 -17.32 20.38 14.17
CA PHE A 297 -18.17 19.27 14.60
C PHE A 297 -17.34 18.05 14.96
N PHE A 298 -17.67 17.43 16.10
CA PHE A 298 -17.24 16.06 16.37
C PHE A 298 -18.31 15.10 15.88
N MET A 299 -17.85 14.10 15.14
CA MET A 299 -18.68 13.19 14.37
C MET A 299 -18.49 11.74 14.83
N ALA A 300 -19.58 11.00 14.84
CA ALA A 300 -19.59 9.55 14.97
C ALA A 300 -18.96 8.87 13.75
N GLU A 301 -18.69 7.58 13.87
CA GLU A 301 -18.22 6.73 12.78
C GLU A 301 -19.17 6.82 11.57
N PRO A 302 -18.66 6.86 10.32
CA PRO A 302 -19.55 6.76 9.16
C PRO A 302 -20.23 5.39 9.13
N ALA A 303 -21.40 5.31 8.48
CA ALA A 303 -22.03 4.03 8.23
C ALA A 303 -21.07 3.15 7.39
N VAL A 304 -20.72 1.98 7.92
CA VAL A 304 -19.91 0.97 7.23
C VAL A 304 -20.84 -0.16 6.82
N TYR A 305 -20.70 -0.62 5.58
CA TYR A 305 -21.41 -1.77 5.05
C TYR A 305 -20.43 -2.91 4.78
N GLU A 306 -20.88 -4.14 5.05
CA GLU A 306 -20.16 -5.35 4.68
C GLU A 306 -20.86 -6.03 3.51
N ILE A 307 -20.09 -6.49 2.53
CA ILE A 307 -20.63 -7.26 1.41
C ILE A 307 -20.58 -8.73 1.78
N PHE A 308 -21.75 -9.33 1.99
CA PHE A 308 -21.91 -10.75 2.23
C PHE A 308 -22.51 -11.44 1.00
N GLY A 309 -22.02 -12.64 0.67
CA GLY A 309 -22.39 -13.38 -0.54
C GLY A 309 -21.41 -13.18 -1.69
N SER A 310 -21.68 -13.85 -2.82
CA SER A 310 -20.86 -13.71 -4.03
C SER A 310 -21.45 -12.68 -4.98
N VAL A 311 -20.62 -11.75 -5.46
CA VAL A 311 -20.96 -10.88 -6.59
C VAL A 311 -21.27 -11.76 -7.81
N LYS A 312 -22.40 -11.48 -8.48
CA LYS A 312 -22.90 -12.21 -9.65
C LYS A 312 -23.04 -11.24 -10.83
N GLY A 313 -22.88 -11.74 -12.05
CA GLY A 313 -22.97 -10.94 -13.28
C GLY A 313 -21.66 -10.92 -14.05
N ASP A 314 -21.50 -9.94 -14.93
CA ASP A 314 -20.25 -9.70 -15.68
C ASP A 314 -19.23 -8.96 -14.80
N THR A 315 -18.15 -9.64 -14.43
CA THR A 315 -17.10 -9.08 -13.57
C THR A 315 -16.06 -8.25 -14.34
N GLU A 316 -16.10 -8.22 -15.67
CA GLU A 316 -15.19 -7.36 -16.46
C GLU A 316 -15.41 -5.86 -16.16
N VAL A 317 -16.64 -5.48 -15.82
CA VAL A 317 -17.04 -4.12 -15.38
C VAL A 317 -16.29 -3.69 -14.10
N LEU A 318 -15.78 -4.64 -13.32
CA LEU A 318 -14.98 -4.37 -12.12
C LEU A 318 -13.52 -4.00 -12.43
N GLY A 319 -13.12 -3.99 -13.72
CA GLY A 319 -11.75 -3.69 -14.13
C GLY A 319 -10.75 -4.77 -13.68
N MET A 320 -11.23 -5.99 -13.43
CA MET A 320 -10.37 -7.13 -13.14
C MET A 320 -9.55 -7.48 -14.39
N LEU A 321 -8.25 -7.70 -14.22
CA LEU A 321 -7.38 -8.15 -15.31
C LEU A 321 -7.94 -9.46 -15.89
N GLY A 322 -8.02 -9.56 -17.21
CA GLY A 322 -8.37 -10.82 -17.85
C GLY A 322 -7.36 -11.91 -17.49
N THR A 323 -7.78 -13.17 -17.52
CA THR A 323 -6.96 -14.31 -17.04
C THR A 323 -5.76 -14.62 -17.93
N GLY A 324 -5.74 -14.13 -19.16
CA GLY A 324 -4.70 -14.42 -20.17
C GLY A 324 -4.75 -15.84 -20.73
N PRO A 325 -3.75 -16.20 -21.57
CA PRO A 325 -3.69 -17.51 -22.21
C PRO A 325 -3.40 -18.63 -21.19
N PRO A 326 -4.05 -19.80 -21.32
CA PRO A 326 -3.92 -20.89 -20.35
C PRO A 326 -2.50 -21.47 -20.30
N PRO A 327 -2.11 -22.16 -19.20
CA PRO A 327 -0.86 -22.90 -19.15
C PRO A 327 -0.74 -23.92 -20.29
N PRO A 328 0.48 -24.20 -20.78
CA PRO A 328 0.69 -25.28 -21.73
C PRO A 328 0.17 -26.61 -21.15
N PRO A 329 -0.56 -27.43 -21.92
CA PRO A 329 -1.28 -28.59 -21.39
C PRO A 329 -0.35 -29.70 -20.90
N GLY A 330 -0.76 -30.42 -19.85
CA GLY A 330 -0.03 -31.59 -19.32
C GLY A 330 1.18 -31.22 -18.44
N GLU A 331 2.06 -32.21 -18.20
CA GLU A 331 3.33 -31.94 -17.53
C GLU A 331 4.19 -31.02 -18.39
N GLN A 332 4.84 -30.04 -17.78
CA GLN A 332 5.67 -29.04 -18.42
C GLN A 332 7.08 -29.01 -17.84
N CYS A 333 8.02 -28.48 -18.63
CA CYS A 333 9.34 -28.12 -18.12
C CYS A 333 9.18 -26.83 -17.32
N THR A 334 9.02 -26.93 -16.00
CA THR A 334 8.81 -25.79 -15.10
C THR A 334 10.13 -25.13 -14.74
N VAL A 335 10.10 -23.83 -14.56
CA VAL A 335 11.17 -23.03 -13.98
C VAL A 335 10.84 -22.83 -12.50
N ASP A 336 11.42 -23.66 -11.64
CA ASP A 336 11.15 -23.63 -10.20
C ASP A 336 11.96 -22.53 -9.50
N ALA A 337 13.16 -22.23 -10.01
CA ALA A 337 14.01 -21.20 -9.46
C ALA A 337 14.95 -20.61 -10.50
N VAL A 338 15.29 -19.33 -10.31
CA VAL A 338 16.32 -18.63 -11.09
C VAL A 338 17.23 -17.81 -10.17
N TYR A 339 18.52 -17.72 -10.52
CA TYR A 339 19.50 -16.88 -9.85
C TYR A 339 20.48 -16.26 -10.86
N CYS A 340 21.00 -15.07 -10.58
CA CYS A 340 21.94 -14.40 -11.48
C CYS A 340 22.95 -13.54 -10.73
N ARG A 341 24.10 -13.32 -11.35
CA ARG A 341 25.04 -12.22 -11.10
C ARG A 341 25.34 -11.56 -12.44
N TYR A 342 24.80 -10.38 -12.69
CA TYR A 342 24.91 -9.69 -13.97
C TYR A 342 25.60 -8.33 -13.81
N GLY A 343 26.29 -7.89 -14.88
CA GLY A 343 27.16 -6.71 -14.88
C GLY A 343 26.49 -5.36 -14.59
N THR A 344 25.17 -5.31 -14.39
CA THR A 344 24.47 -4.14 -13.82
C THR A 344 24.60 -4.03 -12.29
N GLY A 345 25.41 -4.90 -11.65
CA GLY A 345 25.47 -5.02 -10.19
C GLY A 345 24.32 -5.85 -9.59
N ALA A 346 23.61 -6.61 -10.42
CA ALA A 346 22.47 -7.40 -9.97
C ALA A 346 22.93 -8.76 -9.43
N ASP A 347 22.73 -9.01 -8.14
CA ASP A 347 22.87 -10.31 -7.49
C ASP A 347 21.48 -10.83 -7.07
N GLY A 348 20.96 -11.77 -7.86
CA GLY A 348 19.63 -12.34 -7.73
C GLY A 348 18.53 -11.63 -8.53
N LYS A 349 17.41 -12.34 -8.67
CA LYS A 349 16.26 -11.95 -9.51
C LYS A 349 15.63 -10.60 -9.17
N ALA A 350 15.53 -10.24 -7.89
CA ALA A 350 14.91 -9.01 -7.45
C ALA A 350 15.72 -7.77 -7.86
N GLN A 351 17.05 -7.81 -7.64
CA GLN A 351 17.93 -6.71 -8.04
C GLN A 351 17.97 -6.56 -9.56
N PHE A 352 18.00 -7.67 -10.30
CA PHE A 352 17.91 -7.64 -11.75
C PHE A 352 16.60 -7.00 -12.23
N TRP A 353 15.46 -7.42 -11.69
CA TRP A 353 14.17 -6.87 -12.11
C TRP A 353 14.03 -5.39 -11.77
N ASN A 354 14.47 -4.97 -10.57
CA ASN A 354 14.42 -3.57 -10.17
C ASN A 354 15.32 -2.69 -11.05
N GLY A 355 16.54 -3.14 -11.37
CA GLY A 355 17.46 -2.38 -12.23
C GLY A 355 17.07 -2.39 -13.71
N VAL A 356 16.93 -3.58 -14.29
CA VAL A 356 16.70 -3.75 -15.74
C VAL A 356 15.23 -3.64 -16.11
N GLY A 357 14.35 -4.29 -15.35
CA GLY A 357 12.91 -4.36 -15.63
C GLY A 357 12.15 -3.07 -15.31
N LYS A 358 12.51 -2.39 -14.21
CA LYS A 358 11.82 -1.19 -13.70
C LYS A 358 12.59 0.11 -13.92
N ALA A 359 13.83 0.20 -13.44
CA ALA A 359 14.60 1.44 -13.47
C ALA A 359 15.25 1.74 -14.84
N ALA A 360 15.28 0.76 -15.75
CA ALA A 360 15.94 0.85 -17.04
C ALA A 360 17.44 1.24 -16.90
N THR A 361 18.18 0.55 -16.03
CA THR A 361 19.60 0.84 -15.78
C THR A 361 20.48 0.52 -16.99
N ASP A 362 21.33 1.47 -17.39
CA ASP A 362 22.48 1.26 -18.29
C ASP A 362 23.65 0.72 -17.45
N GLY A 363 24.01 -0.56 -17.66
CA GLY A 363 25.07 -1.24 -16.90
C GLY A 363 26.49 -1.00 -17.40
N LEU A 364 26.68 -0.14 -18.41
CA LEU A 364 27.96 -0.02 -19.08
C LEU A 364 28.89 0.97 -18.40
N THR A 365 30.14 0.55 -18.22
CA THR A 365 31.24 1.32 -17.62
C THR A 365 32.44 1.32 -18.56
N GLU A 366 33.41 2.20 -18.31
CA GLU A 366 34.74 1.98 -18.89
C GLU A 366 35.36 0.69 -18.33
N VAL A 367 36.29 0.08 -19.08
CA VAL A 367 37.04 -1.10 -18.62
C VAL A 367 37.74 -0.78 -17.28
N PRO A 368 37.41 -1.49 -16.19
CA PRO A 368 38.03 -1.23 -14.91
C PRO A 368 39.52 -1.60 -14.88
N PHE A 369 40.36 -0.78 -14.26
CA PHE A 369 41.79 -1.08 -14.05
C PHE A 369 42.04 -2.39 -13.31
N VAL A 370 41.10 -2.80 -12.44
CA VAL A 370 41.15 -4.09 -11.74
C VAL A 370 40.99 -5.30 -12.66
N ARG A 371 40.47 -5.10 -13.88
CA ARG A 371 40.46 -6.12 -14.95
C ARG A 371 41.77 -6.07 -15.74
N TRP A 372 42.05 -4.93 -16.38
CA TRP A 372 43.35 -4.64 -16.99
C TRP A 372 43.50 -3.13 -17.25
N ASP A 373 44.75 -2.67 -17.45
CA ASP A 373 45.01 -1.34 -17.99
C ASP A 373 44.66 -1.32 -19.47
N HIS A 374 43.59 -0.60 -19.85
CA HIS A 374 43.11 -0.53 -21.23
C HIS A 374 43.95 0.42 -22.11
N SER A 375 44.74 1.31 -21.51
CA SER A 375 45.49 2.36 -22.21
C SER A 375 46.41 1.84 -23.33
N PRO A 376 47.15 0.72 -23.15
CA PRO A 376 48.01 0.16 -24.20
C PRO A 376 47.24 -0.41 -25.41
N TYR A 377 45.94 -0.66 -25.24
CA TYR A 377 45.09 -1.25 -26.28
C TYR A 377 44.19 -0.22 -26.93
N TRP A 378 44.10 1.00 -26.41
CA TRP A 378 43.24 2.05 -26.95
C TRP A 378 43.74 2.54 -28.31
N ASP A 379 42.92 2.35 -29.35
CA ASP A 379 43.18 2.69 -30.74
C ASP A 379 41.87 3.13 -31.44
N PRO A 380 41.38 4.36 -31.13
CA PRO A 380 40.10 4.87 -31.64
C PRO A 380 40.07 5.02 -33.16
N GLU A 381 41.23 5.22 -33.77
CA GLU A 381 41.39 5.37 -35.22
C GLU A 381 41.78 4.06 -35.92
N GLN A 382 41.92 2.95 -35.17
CA GLN A 382 42.29 1.63 -35.68
C GLN A 382 43.61 1.62 -36.50
N GLN A 383 44.60 2.42 -36.09
CA GLN A 383 45.88 2.53 -36.80
C GLN A 383 46.84 1.37 -36.52
N TYR A 384 46.74 0.77 -35.33
CA TYR A 384 47.71 -0.21 -34.80
C TYR A 384 47.08 -1.58 -34.51
N GLY A 385 45.78 -1.72 -34.76
CA GLY A 385 45.03 -2.96 -34.53
C GLY A 385 44.64 -3.15 -33.07
N GLY A 386 44.40 -2.06 -32.33
CA GLY A 386 43.88 -2.07 -30.96
C GLY A 386 42.34 -2.03 -30.88
N CYS A 387 41.81 -1.51 -29.79
CA CYS A 387 40.40 -1.35 -29.49
C CYS A 387 39.94 0.09 -29.73
N TYR A 388 38.92 0.30 -30.57
CA TYR A 388 38.30 1.62 -30.72
C TYR A 388 37.26 1.95 -29.64
N THR A 389 36.87 0.96 -28.84
CA THR A 389 35.92 1.12 -27.74
C THR A 389 36.57 0.71 -26.41
N ARG A 390 36.18 1.42 -25.36
CA ARG A 390 36.68 1.23 -23.98
C ARG A 390 35.57 0.96 -22.99
N HIS A 391 34.35 0.73 -23.46
CA HIS A 391 33.18 0.46 -22.62
C HIS A 391 32.76 -1.02 -22.70
N GLY A 392 32.17 -1.49 -21.62
CA GLY A 392 31.54 -2.79 -21.49
C GLY A 392 30.77 -2.88 -20.17
N CYS A 393 30.02 -3.96 -19.98
CA CYS A 393 29.24 -4.17 -18.75
C CYS A 393 30.05 -5.07 -17.78
N PHE A 394 30.70 -4.48 -16.77
CA PHE A 394 31.67 -5.15 -15.87
C PHE A 394 31.21 -5.26 -14.40
N GLY A 395 29.99 -4.84 -14.05
CA GLY A 395 29.56 -4.66 -12.66
C GLY A 395 29.30 -5.94 -11.86
N ILE A 396 29.90 -7.08 -12.22
CA ILE A 396 29.98 -8.22 -11.31
C ILE A 396 31.11 -7.96 -10.31
N GLU A 397 30.74 -7.57 -9.10
CA GLU A 397 31.68 -7.38 -7.99
C GLU A 397 32.29 -8.73 -7.55
N GLY A 398 33.57 -8.72 -7.21
CA GLY A 398 34.23 -9.88 -6.60
C GLY A 398 34.33 -11.11 -7.50
N VAL A 399 34.50 -10.95 -8.83
CA VAL A 399 34.73 -12.08 -9.75
C VAL A 399 35.93 -12.94 -9.34
N ASP A 400 36.89 -12.36 -8.61
CA ASP A 400 38.05 -13.03 -8.03
C ASP A 400 37.77 -13.72 -6.67
N LEU A 401 36.62 -13.48 -6.04
CA LEU A 401 36.20 -14.08 -4.78
C LEU A 401 35.49 -15.44 -5.01
N PHE A 402 35.61 -16.34 -4.02
CA PHE A 402 34.96 -17.65 -4.05
C PHE A 402 34.99 -18.32 -2.68
N ASP A 403 33.86 -18.88 -2.23
CA ASP A 403 33.83 -19.71 -1.01
C ASP A 403 34.32 -21.13 -1.28
N CYS A 404 35.64 -21.28 -1.39
CA CYS A 404 36.26 -22.59 -1.66
C CYS A 404 36.00 -23.60 -0.54
N LYS A 405 35.84 -23.15 0.72
CA LYS A 405 35.59 -24.02 1.86
C LYS A 405 34.20 -24.65 1.77
N PHE A 406 33.19 -23.86 1.38
CA PHE A 406 31.84 -24.38 1.14
C PHE A 406 31.84 -25.52 0.13
N PHE A 407 32.63 -25.42 -0.94
CA PHE A 407 32.72 -26.46 -1.98
C PHE A 407 33.79 -27.54 -1.73
N GLU A 408 34.41 -27.54 -0.54
CA GLU A 408 35.48 -28.50 -0.17
C GLU A 408 36.68 -28.48 -1.13
N ILE A 409 36.98 -27.29 -1.67
CA ILE A 409 38.11 -27.03 -2.55
C ILE A 409 39.23 -26.39 -1.74
N SER A 410 40.46 -26.88 -1.92
CA SER A 410 41.62 -26.32 -1.24
C SER A 410 41.90 -24.89 -1.70
N PRO A 411 42.39 -23.98 -0.83
CA PRO A 411 42.76 -22.62 -1.24
C PRO A 411 43.80 -22.59 -2.38
N ALA A 412 44.69 -23.58 -2.45
CA ALA A 412 45.70 -23.69 -3.50
C ALA A 412 45.08 -24.00 -4.87
N GLU A 413 44.08 -24.89 -4.91
CA GLU A 413 43.33 -25.17 -6.13
C GLU A 413 42.46 -23.97 -6.52
N ALA A 414 41.71 -23.40 -5.58
CA ALA A 414 40.84 -22.25 -5.82
C ALA A 414 41.59 -21.04 -6.42
N LYS A 415 42.84 -20.81 -6.00
CA LYS A 415 43.70 -19.75 -6.54
C LYS A 415 44.00 -19.92 -8.03
N GLY A 416 44.11 -21.16 -8.51
CA GLY A 416 44.36 -21.47 -9.92
C GLY A 416 43.09 -21.55 -10.76
N MET A 417 41.93 -21.75 -10.14
CA MET A 417 40.66 -21.95 -10.83
C MET A 417 40.24 -20.71 -11.65
N ASP A 418 39.83 -20.98 -12.88
CA ASP A 418 39.14 -20.01 -13.72
C ASP A 418 37.95 -19.39 -12.96
N PRO A 419 37.87 -18.04 -12.86
CA PRO A 419 36.71 -17.33 -12.33
C PRO A 419 35.36 -17.81 -12.88
N CYS A 420 35.30 -18.25 -14.15
CA CYS A 420 34.07 -18.78 -14.77
C CYS A 420 33.55 -20.01 -14.03
N GLN A 421 34.44 -20.94 -13.67
CA GLN A 421 34.08 -22.14 -12.89
C GLN A 421 33.54 -21.75 -11.51
N ARG A 422 34.16 -20.77 -10.86
CA ARG A 422 33.77 -20.29 -9.52
C ARG A 422 32.38 -19.64 -9.54
N GLN A 423 32.13 -18.75 -10.51
CA GLN A 423 30.83 -18.10 -10.67
C GLN A 423 29.73 -19.10 -11.01
N VAL A 424 29.99 -20.07 -11.89
CA VAL A 424 29.03 -21.14 -12.20
C VAL A 424 28.69 -21.94 -10.95
N MET A 425 29.69 -22.29 -10.12
CA MET A 425 29.44 -23.07 -8.92
C MET A 425 28.52 -22.35 -7.92
N GLU A 426 28.77 -21.08 -7.63
CA GLU A 426 27.94 -20.31 -6.70
C GLU A 426 26.54 -20.02 -7.26
N VAL A 427 26.45 -19.50 -8.50
CA VAL A 427 25.17 -19.12 -9.12
C VAL A 427 24.28 -20.34 -9.36
N SER A 428 24.84 -21.44 -9.86
CA SER A 428 24.10 -22.69 -10.05
C SER A 428 23.65 -23.30 -8.72
N TYR A 429 24.47 -23.19 -7.64
CA TYR A 429 24.06 -23.68 -6.32
C TYR A 429 22.87 -22.88 -5.77
N MET A 430 22.87 -21.56 -5.93
CA MET A 430 21.75 -20.73 -5.46
C MET A 430 20.44 -21.08 -6.17
N ALA A 431 20.47 -21.32 -7.49
CA ALA A 431 19.30 -21.78 -8.23
C ALA A 431 18.86 -23.20 -7.81
N LEU A 432 19.82 -24.11 -7.60
CA LEU A 432 19.55 -25.49 -7.15
C LEU A 432 18.94 -25.53 -5.75
N LEU A 433 19.47 -24.73 -4.82
CA LEU A 433 18.97 -24.58 -3.46
C LEU A 433 17.55 -24.03 -3.42
N GLN A 434 17.28 -22.96 -4.18
CA GLN A 434 15.92 -22.42 -4.33
C GLN A 434 14.97 -23.42 -5.01
N GLY A 435 15.51 -24.29 -5.87
CA GLY A 435 14.81 -25.43 -6.44
C GLY A 435 14.56 -26.58 -5.47
N GLY A 436 14.92 -26.45 -4.18
CA GLY A 436 14.63 -27.43 -3.13
C GLY A 436 15.72 -28.46 -2.87
N TRP A 437 16.93 -28.27 -3.40
CA TRP A 437 18.05 -29.21 -3.24
C TRP A 437 19.24 -28.56 -2.54
N ASP A 438 19.46 -28.90 -1.28
CA ASP A 438 20.59 -28.40 -0.50
C ASP A 438 21.82 -29.33 -0.58
N LYS A 439 23.03 -28.78 -0.36
CA LYS A 439 24.26 -29.58 -0.42
C LYS A 439 24.24 -30.77 0.54
N ARG A 440 23.69 -30.64 1.75
CA ARG A 440 23.75 -31.70 2.77
C ARG A 440 22.89 -32.90 2.39
N SER A 441 21.71 -32.69 1.81
CA SER A 441 20.87 -33.78 1.31
C SER A 441 21.54 -34.50 0.14
N LEU A 442 22.10 -33.76 -0.83
CA LEU A 442 22.79 -34.33 -1.99
C LEU A 442 24.07 -35.12 -1.64
N GLN A 443 24.78 -34.70 -0.59
CA GLN A 443 25.95 -35.46 -0.10
C GLN A 443 25.57 -36.74 0.63
N ARG A 444 24.38 -36.81 1.23
CA ARG A 444 23.85 -38.05 1.84
C ARG A 444 23.36 -39.02 0.77
N GLU A 445 22.68 -38.50 -0.25
CA GLU A 445 22.10 -39.28 -1.31
C GLU A 445 22.27 -38.55 -2.64
N SER A 446 23.06 -39.15 -3.54
CA SER A 446 23.30 -38.59 -4.85
C SER A 446 22.00 -38.56 -5.67
N GLN A 447 21.80 -37.49 -6.44
CA GLN A 447 20.64 -37.34 -7.30
C GLN A 447 21.05 -37.30 -8.77
N ASN A 448 20.20 -37.85 -9.64
CA ASN A 448 20.39 -37.83 -11.09
C ASN A 448 20.06 -36.44 -11.69
N ILE A 449 20.60 -35.36 -11.12
CA ILE A 449 20.35 -33.97 -11.56
C ILE A 449 21.38 -33.60 -12.63
N GLY A 450 20.93 -33.07 -13.76
CA GLY A 450 21.80 -32.63 -14.86
C GLY A 450 22.31 -31.19 -14.70
N HIS A 451 23.42 -30.87 -15.34
CA HIS A 451 24.02 -29.53 -15.38
C HIS A 451 24.51 -29.18 -16.78
N PHE A 452 23.96 -28.12 -17.37
CA PHE A 452 24.24 -27.69 -18.75
C PHE A 452 24.71 -26.24 -18.75
N VAL A 453 25.98 -26.01 -19.12
CA VAL A 453 26.62 -24.69 -19.07
C VAL A 453 26.90 -24.18 -20.48
N GLY A 454 26.34 -23.02 -20.83
CA GLY A 454 26.62 -22.31 -22.07
C GLY A 454 27.72 -21.27 -21.88
N ILE A 455 28.83 -21.45 -22.58
CA ILE A 455 30.00 -20.55 -22.61
C ILE A 455 30.71 -20.74 -23.96
N ASP A 456 31.29 -19.67 -24.51
CA ASP A 456 32.02 -19.68 -25.78
C ASP A 456 33.48 -19.16 -25.68
N LYS A 457 33.92 -18.73 -24.49
CA LYS A 457 35.26 -18.19 -24.25
C LYS A 457 36.10 -19.11 -23.36
N ASP A 458 37.42 -18.93 -23.44
CA ASP A 458 38.42 -19.59 -22.61
C ASP A 458 39.55 -18.60 -22.29
N ASP A 459 39.17 -17.43 -21.79
CA ASP A 459 40.10 -16.31 -21.51
C ASP A 459 41.21 -16.74 -20.54
N TRP A 460 40.87 -17.58 -19.55
CA TRP A 460 41.81 -18.03 -18.53
C TRP A 460 42.94 -18.89 -19.12
N MET A 461 42.61 -19.80 -20.04
CA MET A 461 43.62 -20.57 -20.77
C MET A 461 44.45 -19.68 -21.70
N CYS A 462 43.84 -18.69 -22.36
CA CYS A 462 44.56 -17.72 -23.18
C CYS A 462 45.56 -16.89 -22.36
N MET A 463 45.17 -16.44 -21.16
CA MET A 463 46.07 -15.73 -20.24
C MET A 463 47.24 -16.62 -19.81
N SER A 464 47.02 -17.92 -19.59
CA SER A 464 48.10 -18.84 -19.27
C SER A 464 49.05 -19.06 -20.45
N ALA A 465 48.51 -19.27 -21.66
CA ALA A 465 49.30 -19.40 -22.88
C ALA A 465 50.10 -18.12 -23.20
N GLY A 466 49.55 -16.96 -22.88
CA GLY A 466 50.21 -15.66 -22.98
C GLY A 466 51.24 -15.36 -21.87
N GLY A 467 51.47 -16.30 -20.95
CA GLY A 467 52.43 -16.15 -19.85
C GLY A 467 51.99 -15.21 -18.73
N MET A 468 50.72 -14.74 -18.76
CA MET A 468 50.14 -13.88 -17.73
C MET A 468 49.71 -14.66 -16.49
N LEU A 469 49.54 -15.98 -16.63
CA LEU A 469 49.14 -16.89 -15.56
C LEU A 469 49.94 -18.20 -15.59
N ASN A 470 50.43 -18.62 -14.42
CA ASN A 470 51.14 -19.88 -14.27
C ASN A 470 50.20 -20.97 -13.74
N LEU A 471 49.65 -21.79 -14.64
CA LEU A 471 48.83 -22.97 -14.31
C LEU A 471 49.72 -24.22 -14.19
N THR A 472 50.37 -24.40 -13.04
CA THR A 472 51.22 -25.58 -12.76
C THR A 472 50.74 -26.40 -11.56
N GLY A 473 51.24 -27.63 -11.44
CA GLY A 473 50.94 -28.53 -10.33
C GLY A 473 49.76 -29.47 -10.57
N ALA A 474 49.33 -30.17 -9.52
CA ALA A 474 48.38 -31.30 -9.60
C ALA A 474 47.00 -30.94 -10.16
N HIS A 475 46.60 -29.65 -10.11
CA HIS A 475 45.30 -29.18 -10.54
C HIS A 475 45.34 -28.33 -11.82
N GLY A 476 46.51 -28.15 -12.45
CA GLY A 476 46.68 -27.22 -13.57
C GLY A 476 45.78 -27.51 -14.78
N ALA A 477 45.59 -28.79 -15.13
CA ALA A 477 44.71 -29.18 -16.23
C ALA A 477 43.23 -28.90 -15.94
N ALA A 478 42.80 -29.05 -14.69
CA ALA A 478 41.40 -28.82 -14.29
C ALA A 478 41.10 -27.33 -14.03
N ALA A 479 42.14 -26.51 -13.90
CA ALA A 479 42.02 -25.10 -13.56
C ALA A 479 41.35 -24.25 -14.64
N ALA A 480 41.58 -24.55 -15.93
CA ALA A 480 41.08 -23.77 -17.05
C ALA A 480 40.22 -24.56 -18.06
N ALA A 481 40.22 -25.89 -18.02
CA ALA A 481 39.52 -26.67 -19.04
C ALA A 481 37.99 -26.41 -19.04
N ASN A 482 37.44 -25.99 -20.18
CA ASN A 482 36.01 -25.70 -20.33
C ASN A 482 35.08 -26.83 -19.88
N ALA A 483 35.42 -28.10 -20.14
CA ALA A 483 34.61 -29.24 -19.69
C ALA A 483 34.47 -29.31 -18.15
N ILE A 484 35.43 -28.74 -17.41
CA ILE A 484 35.41 -28.72 -15.95
C ILE A 484 34.42 -27.69 -15.40
N THR A 485 34.02 -26.69 -16.19
CA THR A 485 33.04 -25.68 -15.79
C THR A 485 31.70 -26.31 -15.40
N SER A 486 31.17 -27.25 -16.17
CA SER A 486 29.99 -28.04 -15.77
C SER A 486 30.33 -29.13 -14.76
N ASN A 487 31.43 -29.87 -14.99
CA ASN A 487 31.73 -31.10 -14.25
C ASN A 487 32.10 -30.88 -12.78
N ARG A 488 32.78 -29.77 -12.48
CA ARG A 488 33.20 -29.46 -11.11
C ARG A 488 32.00 -29.23 -10.20
N PHE A 489 30.96 -28.54 -10.68
CA PHE A 489 29.72 -28.37 -9.94
C PHE A 489 29.05 -29.71 -9.62
N SER A 490 28.90 -30.56 -10.64
CA SER A 490 28.32 -31.90 -10.50
C SER A 490 29.12 -32.77 -9.51
N TYR A 491 30.46 -32.71 -9.59
CA TYR A 491 31.35 -33.41 -8.67
C TYR A 491 31.19 -32.91 -7.22
N SER A 492 31.31 -31.59 -7.00
CA SER A 492 31.28 -30.99 -5.66
C SER A 492 29.94 -31.14 -4.94
N LEU A 493 28.85 -31.37 -5.68
CA LEU A 493 27.50 -31.56 -5.13
C LEU A 493 26.98 -33.00 -5.27
N ASN A 494 27.82 -33.96 -5.67
CA ASN A 494 27.44 -35.37 -5.81
C ASN A 494 26.26 -35.62 -6.78
N LEU A 495 26.19 -34.85 -7.86
CA LEU A 495 25.18 -35.00 -8.92
C LEU A 495 25.62 -36.06 -9.93
N LYS A 496 24.67 -36.87 -10.41
CA LYS A 496 24.93 -38.00 -11.33
C LYS A 496 24.31 -37.86 -12.72
N GLY A 497 23.56 -36.78 -12.95
CA GLY A 497 22.96 -36.51 -14.25
C GLY A 497 23.96 -36.05 -15.30
N ALA A 498 23.44 -35.82 -16.51
CA ALA A 498 24.22 -35.32 -17.64
C ALA A 498 24.91 -33.99 -17.28
N SER A 499 26.22 -33.90 -17.50
CA SER A 499 27.03 -32.71 -17.20
C SER A 499 27.75 -32.26 -18.46
N MET A 500 27.32 -31.14 -19.05
CA MET A 500 27.76 -30.70 -20.37
C MET A 500 28.10 -29.21 -20.37
N THR A 501 29.22 -28.89 -21.02
CA THR A 501 29.57 -27.52 -21.42
C THR A 501 29.42 -27.43 -22.93
N ILE A 502 28.59 -26.50 -23.42
CA ILE A 502 28.21 -26.38 -24.84
C ILE A 502 28.62 -25.02 -25.38
N ASP A 503 29.29 -25.03 -26.53
CA ASP A 503 29.67 -23.84 -27.29
C ASP A 503 28.99 -23.85 -28.67
N THR A 504 28.09 -22.90 -28.87
CA THR A 504 27.51 -22.49 -30.14
C THR A 504 27.56 -20.96 -30.29
N ALA A 505 28.60 -20.33 -29.73
CA ALA A 505 28.73 -18.88 -29.60
C ALA A 505 27.55 -18.23 -28.86
N CYS A 506 26.97 -17.15 -29.39
CA CYS A 506 25.93 -16.38 -28.70
C CYS A 506 24.65 -17.17 -28.35
N SER A 507 24.41 -18.32 -29.01
CA SER A 507 23.27 -19.20 -28.72
C SER A 507 23.54 -20.25 -27.65
N SER A 508 24.80 -20.42 -27.17
CA SER A 508 25.24 -21.51 -26.28
C SER A 508 24.27 -21.82 -25.15
N SER A 509 23.95 -20.82 -24.34
CA SER A 509 23.10 -21.01 -23.16
C SER A 509 21.63 -21.32 -23.49
N LEU A 510 21.09 -20.86 -24.61
CA LEU A 510 19.73 -21.21 -25.03
C LEU A 510 19.67 -22.60 -25.68
N VAL A 511 20.75 -23.02 -26.35
CA VAL A 511 20.95 -24.41 -26.76
C VAL A 511 21.05 -25.33 -25.54
N CYS A 512 21.75 -24.93 -24.48
CA CYS A 512 21.75 -25.66 -23.20
C CYS A 512 20.33 -25.81 -22.64
N THR A 513 19.51 -24.75 -22.67
CA THR A 513 18.10 -24.82 -22.25
C THR A 513 17.32 -25.85 -23.07
N HIS A 514 17.51 -25.87 -24.40
CA HIS A 514 16.89 -26.87 -25.28
C HIS A 514 17.35 -28.30 -24.97
N VAL A 515 18.65 -28.55 -24.86
CA VAL A 515 19.21 -29.87 -24.54
C VAL A 515 18.75 -30.36 -23.17
N SER A 516 18.75 -29.47 -22.17
CA SER A 516 18.24 -29.75 -20.82
C SER A 516 16.79 -30.22 -20.84
N LYS A 517 15.92 -29.51 -21.57
CA LYS A 517 14.51 -29.90 -21.77
C LYS A 517 14.40 -31.29 -22.40
N LEU A 518 15.21 -31.59 -23.43
CA LEU A 518 15.21 -32.91 -24.06
C LEU A 518 15.56 -34.02 -23.06
N HIS A 519 16.61 -33.82 -22.25
CA HIS A 519 16.98 -34.79 -21.21
C HIS A 519 15.91 -34.95 -20.13
N LEU A 520 15.28 -33.86 -19.67
CA LEU A 520 14.20 -33.91 -18.68
C LEU A 520 12.96 -34.64 -19.19
N ARG A 521 12.63 -34.47 -20.47
CA ARG A 521 11.45 -35.08 -21.10
C ARG A 521 11.64 -36.55 -21.45
N PHE A 522 12.88 -37.02 -21.51
CA PHE A 522 13.17 -38.38 -21.96
C PHE A 522 12.94 -39.40 -20.84
N LYS A 523 11.74 -40.02 -20.82
CA LYS A 523 11.30 -40.92 -19.74
C LYS A 523 11.76 -42.39 -19.87
N ASP A 524 12.29 -42.79 -21.02
CA ASP A 524 12.65 -44.21 -21.27
C ASP A 524 14.01 -44.63 -20.66
N PHE A 525 14.76 -43.69 -20.08
CA PHE A 525 16.02 -43.95 -19.36
C PHE A 525 15.90 -43.64 -17.86
N GLU A 526 17.02 -43.67 -17.13
CA GLU A 526 17.06 -43.22 -15.73
C GLU A 526 16.53 -41.78 -15.62
N PRO A 527 15.41 -41.54 -14.92
CA PRO A 527 14.73 -40.26 -14.93
C PRO A 527 15.57 -39.19 -14.23
N MET A 528 15.61 -38.00 -14.83
CA MET A 528 16.30 -36.84 -14.30
C MET A 528 15.28 -35.95 -13.57
N PRO A 529 15.24 -35.91 -12.22
CA PRO A 529 14.21 -35.20 -11.46
C PRO A 529 14.32 -33.67 -11.57
N ALA A 530 15.51 -33.16 -11.89
CA ALA A 530 15.76 -31.75 -12.12
C ALA A 530 17.00 -31.56 -13.01
N SER A 531 17.13 -30.38 -13.59
CA SER A 531 18.37 -29.93 -14.24
C SER A 531 18.67 -28.48 -13.94
N ILE A 532 19.97 -28.16 -13.92
CA ILE A 532 20.45 -26.80 -13.84
C ILE A 532 20.97 -26.40 -15.21
N VAL A 533 20.45 -25.29 -15.74
CA VAL A 533 21.03 -24.64 -16.93
C VAL A 533 21.70 -23.37 -16.47
N ASN A 534 22.92 -23.13 -16.95
CA ASN A 534 23.68 -21.92 -16.68
C ASN A 534 24.13 -21.26 -17.99
N GLY A 535 24.05 -19.93 -18.05
CA GLY A 535 24.66 -19.13 -19.10
C GLY A 535 25.64 -18.13 -18.50
N LEU A 536 26.86 -18.11 -19.06
CA LEU A 536 27.99 -17.40 -18.46
C LEU A 536 28.80 -16.67 -19.53
N ASN A 537 29.30 -15.48 -19.18
CA ASN A 537 30.38 -14.79 -19.84
C ASN A 537 31.14 -13.91 -18.83
N LEU A 538 32.46 -13.98 -18.81
CA LEU A 538 33.32 -13.09 -18.04
C LEU A 538 34.40 -12.52 -18.96
N MET A 539 34.79 -11.26 -18.73
CA MET A 539 35.77 -10.57 -19.56
C MET A 539 37.07 -10.43 -18.77
N LEU A 540 37.97 -11.42 -18.92
CA LEU A 540 39.16 -11.51 -18.07
C LEU A 540 40.42 -10.98 -18.76
N TYR A 541 40.40 -10.85 -20.08
CA TYR A 541 41.56 -10.45 -20.89
C TYR A 541 41.16 -9.53 -22.07
N PRO A 542 42.03 -8.58 -22.49
CA PRO A 542 41.76 -7.67 -23.62
C PRO A 542 41.64 -8.34 -25.00
N GLY A 543 42.18 -9.53 -25.21
CA GLY A 543 42.26 -10.16 -26.55
C GLY A 543 40.94 -10.22 -27.30
N PRO A 544 39.85 -10.72 -26.69
CA PRO A 544 38.54 -10.72 -27.35
C PRO A 544 38.01 -9.33 -27.70
N PHE A 545 38.31 -8.26 -26.93
CA PHE A 545 37.97 -6.89 -27.32
C PHE A 545 38.69 -6.48 -28.61
N ILE A 546 40.00 -6.75 -28.69
CA ILE A 546 40.82 -6.45 -29.87
C ILE A 546 40.28 -7.21 -31.09
N GLY A 547 40.03 -8.51 -30.93
CA GLY A 547 39.50 -9.36 -32.01
C GLY A 547 38.13 -8.89 -32.51
N CYS A 548 37.22 -8.52 -31.60
CA CYS A 548 35.89 -8.03 -31.99
C CYS A 548 35.95 -6.63 -32.63
N CYS A 549 36.85 -5.74 -32.16
CA CYS A 549 37.09 -4.45 -32.82
C CYS A 549 37.61 -4.65 -34.25
N ALA A 550 38.62 -5.51 -34.43
CA ALA A 550 39.18 -5.83 -35.74
C ALA A 550 38.15 -6.45 -36.70
N ALA A 551 37.16 -7.18 -36.17
CA ALA A 551 36.05 -7.74 -36.93
C ALA A 551 34.90 -6.76 -37.19
N GLY A 552 34.96 -5.53 -36.64
CA GLY A 552 33.88 -4.54 -36.77
C GLY A 552 32.59 -4.93 -36.03
N MET A 553 32.70 -5.73 -34.96
CA MET A 553 31.54 -6.27 -34.24
C MET A 553 31.05 -5.37 -33.10
N LEU A 554 31.93 -4.53 -32.55
CA LEU A 554 31.62 -3.71 -31.38
C LEU A 554 31.10 -2.32 -31.77
N SER A 555 30.24 -1.75 -30.94
CA SER A 555 29.83 -0.36 -31.10
C SER A 555 30.97 0.59 -30.73
N HIS A 556 31.11 1.69 -31.49
CA HIS A 556 32.11 2.72 -31.20
C HIS A 556 31.87 3.41 -29.85
N GLU A 557 30.61 3.71 -29.53
CA GLU A 557 30.20 4.26 -28.23
C GLU A 557 30.13 3.19 -27.13
N GLY A 558 30.36 1.93 -27.53
CA GLY A 558 30.41 0.76 -26.65
C GLY A 558 29.11 0.53 -25.91
N ARG A 559 27.96 0.69 -26.57
CA ARG A 559 26.61 0.32 -26.12
C ARG A 559 25.89 -0.47 -27.23
N SER A 560 24.90 -1.29 -26.87
CA SER A 560 24.06 -1.95 -27.89
C SER A 560 22.87 -1.03 -28.22
N PHE A 561 22.93 -0.33 -29.34
CA PHE A 561 21.87 0.59 -29.80
C PHE A 561 20.72 -0.15 -30.50
N THR A 562 20.20 -1.19 -29.86
CA THR A 562 19.19 -2.09 -30.42
C THR A 562 17.99 -1.31 -30.98
N PHE A 563 17.68 -1.55 -32.24
CA PHE A 563 16.62 -0.91 -33.05
C PHE A 563 16.80 0.59 -33.35
N ASN A 564 17.84 1.25 -32.85
CA ASN A 564 18.07 2.66 -33.12
C ASN A 564 18.74 2.87 -34.49
N ALA A 565 18.45 4.00 -35.14
CA ALA A 565 19.11 4.44 -36.37
C ALA A 565 20.65 4.51 -36.29
N THR A 566 21.22 4.63 -35.08
CA THR A 566 22.67 4.65 -34.83
C THR A 566 23.26 3.29 -34.47
N ALA A 567 22.51 2.19 -34.67
CA ALA A 567 22.99 0.82 -34.49
C ALA A 567 24.25 0.53 -35.35
N ASP A 568 25.40 0.37 -34.69
CA ASP A 568 26.72 0.18 -35.31
C ASP A 568 27.48 -1.06 -34.82
N GLY A 569 26.94 -1.81 -33.86
CA GLY A 569 27.61 -2.94 -33.21
C GLY A 569 27.05 -3.20 -31.82
N TYR A 570 27.58 -4.22 -31.15
CA TYR A 570 27.18 -4.56 -29.78
C TYR A 570 28.24 -4.14 -28.75
N ALA A 571 27.87 -4.07 -27.48
CA ALA A 571 28.84 -3.95 -26.37
C ALA A 571 29.04 -5.30 -25.68
N ARG A 572 30.24 -5.62 -25.20
CA ARG A 572 30.48 -6.86 -24.46
C ARG A 572 30.03 -6.73 -23.00
N GLY A 573 29.47 -7.80 -22.43
CA GLY A 573 28.98 -7.79 -21.04
C GLY A 573 29.32 -9.05 -20.25
N GLU A 574 29.53 -8.87 -18.94
CA GLU A 574 29.71 -9.95 -17.98
C GLU A 574 28.36 -10.37 -17.38
N LEU A 575 28.13 -11.69 -17.34
CA LEU A 575 26.95 -12.26 -16.71
C LEU A 575 27.18 -13.72 -16.31
N CYS A 576 26.51 -14.17 -15.25
CA CYS A 576 26.36 -15.57 -14.90
C CYS A 576 24.93 -15.77 -14.38
N GLY A 577 24.12 -16.57 -15.05
CA GLY A 577 22.74 -16.84 -14.65
C GLY A 577 22.44 -18.33 -14.68
N ALA A 578 21.61 -18.81 -13.77
CA ALA A 578 21.17 -20.20 -13.72
C ALA A 578 19.67 -20.34 -13.43
N ALA A 579 19.07 -21.43 -13.92
CA ALA A 579 17.72 -21.87 -13.57
C ALA A 579 17.70 -23.34 -13.17
N CYS A 580 16.83 -23.67 -12.23
CA CYS A 580 16.46 -25.04 -11.89
C CYS A 580 15.16 -25.40 -12.62
N PHE A 581 15.26 -26.38 -13.53
CA PHE A 581 14.15 -26.91 -14.29
C PHE A 581 13.68 -28.26 -13.74
N LYS A 582 12.38 -28.52 -13.80
CA LYS A 582 11.76 -29.81 -13.46
C LYS A 582 10.65 -30.17 -14.44
N ILE A 583 10.20 -31.42 -14.41
CA ILE A 583 8.96 -31.83 -15.08
C ILE A 583 7.83 -31.89 -14.05
N LYS A 584 6.87 -30.98 -14.16
CA LYS A 584 5.70 -30.89 -13.28
C LYS A 584 4.48 -30.43 -14.06
N GLN A 585 3.29 -30.82 -13.63
CA GLN A 585 2.09 -30.12 -14.06
C GLN A 585 2.09 -28.73 -13.43
N TYR A 586 1.83 -27.69 -14.22
CA TYR A 586 1.71 -26.35 -13.66
C TYR A 586 0.49 -26.27 -12.75
N ILE A 587 0.72 -25.86 -11.51
CA ILE A 587 -0.30 -25.52 -10.53
C ILE A 587 0.13 -24.20 -9.87
N ASN A 588 -0.83 -23.32 -9.58
CA ASN A 588 -0.54 -22.03 -8.97
C ASN A 588 -0.36 -22.19 -7.44
N ASP A 589 0.74 -22.81 -7.03
CA ASP A 589 1.07 -23.14 -5.63
C ASP A 589 2.23 -22.27 -5.07
N GLY A 590 2.69 -21.30 -5.84
CA GLY A 590 3.82 -20.44 -5.51
C GLY A 590 5.21 -21.10 -5.66
N GLN A 591 5.29 -22.37 -6.10
CA GLN A 591 6.56 -23.08 -6.28
C GLN A 591 7.14 -22.97 -7.70
N VAL A 592 6.32 -22.60 -8.69
CA VAL A 592 6.71 -22.51 -10.10
C VAL A 592 6.66 -21.06 -10.55
N MET A 593 7.80 -20.53 -11.03
CA MET A 593 7.88 -19.16 -11.55
C MET A 593 7.30 -19.04 -12.95
N ALA A 594 7.64 -20.00 -13.82
CA ALA A 594 7.24 -20.03 -15.22
C ALA A 594 7.32 -21.45 -15.77
N CYS A 595 6.90 -21.64 -17.02
CA CYS A 595 7.12 -22.84 -17.80
C CYS A 595 7.99 -22.50 -19.02
N LEU A 596 8.98 -23.34 -19.33
CA LEU A 596 9.57 -23.43 -20.65
C LEU A 596 8.59 -24.19 -21.56
N ALA A 597 7.69 -23.45 -22.20
CA ALA A 597 6.60 -24.00 -23.01
C ALA A 597 7.13 -24.73 -24.25
N GLY A 598 8.20 -24.22 -24.85
CA GLY A 598 8.86 -24.84 -26.00
C GLY A 598 10.23 -24.23 -26.25
N SER A 599 11.06 -24.96 -27.01
CA SER A 599 12.38 -24.46 -27.41
C SER A 599 12.97 -25.29 -28.54
N GLN A 600 13.64 -24.64 -29.48
CA GLN A 600 14.25 -25.28 -30.65
C GLN A 600 15.59 -24.67 -30.98
N ALA A 601 16.44 -25.44 -31.64
CA ALA A 601 17.69 -24.97 -32.24
C ALA A 601 17.82 -25.42 -33.69
N ASN A 602 18.38 -24.58 -34.56
CA ASN A 602 18.67 -24.92 -35.96
C ASN A 602 19.97 -24.24 -36.45
N GLN A 603 20.25 -24.30 -37.76
CA GLN A 603 21.44 -23.70 -38.35
C GLN A 603 21.11 -22.98 -39.68
N ASP A 604 21.80 -21.86 -39.93
CA ASP A 604 21.62 -20.98 -41.09
C ASP A 604 21.91 -21.64 -42.45
N GLY A 605 22.72 -22.68 -42.45
CA GLY A 605 23.25 -23.34 -43.62
C GLY A 605 24.26 -22.46 -44.36
N ARG A 606 24.14 -22.44 -45.69
CA ARG A 606 24.92 -21.57 -46.56
C ARG A 606 24.27 -20.18 -46.61
N SER A 607 24.78 -19.24 -45.81
CA SER A 607 24.40 -17.82 -45.86
C SER A 607 25.42 -16.99 -46.67
N ALA A 608 25.25 -15.65 -46.69
CA ALA A 608 26.08 -14.74 -47.49
C ALA A 608 27.56 -14.75 -47.10
N SER A 609 27.85 -14.91 -45.80
CA SER A 609 29.17 -15.20 -45.23
C SER A 609 28.97 -16.07 -43.99
N LEU A 610 30.03 -16.70 -43.46
CA LEU A 610 29.94 -17.53 -42.25
C LEU A 610 29.27 -16.79 -41.08
N THR A 611 29.48 -15.48 -41.00
CA THR A 611 29.03 -14.63 -39.89
C THR A 611 27.79 -13.79 -40.19
N ALA A 612 27.24 -13.89 -41.41
CA ALA A 612 26.02 -13.18 -41.79
C ALA A 612 24.78 -13.97 -41.34
N PRO A 613 23.82 -13.33 -40.66
CA PRO A 613 22.60 -13.99 -40.21
C PRO A 613 21.69 -14.38 -41.39
N ASN A 614 20.82 -15.36 -41.17
CA ASN A 614 19.86 -15.83 -42.19
C ASN A 614 18.40 -15.73 -41.72
N GLY A 615 17.65 -14.75 -42.25
CA GLY A 615 16.25 -14.55 -41.88
C GLY A 615 15.34 -15.77 -42.05
N PRO A 616 15.36 -16.48 -43.21
CA PRO A 616 14.58 -17.70 -43.39
C PRO A 616 14.89 -18.81 -42.37
N ALA A 617 16.14 -18.94 -41.91
CA ALA A 617 16.50 -19.89 -40.86
C ALA A 617 15.94 -19.46 -39.49
N GLN A 618 15.96 -18.16 -39.18
CA GLN A 618 15.31 -17.61 -37.99
C GLN A 618 13.80 -17.88 -38.03
N GLU A 619 13.10 -17.52 -39.12
CA GLU A 619 11.67 -17.80 -39.32
C GLU A 619 11.34 -19.29 -39.08
N LYS A 620 12.17 -20.20 -39.60
CA LYS A 620 11.99 -21.65 -39.44
C LYS A 620 12.14 -22.08 -37.98
N CYS A 621 13.07 -21.47 -37.23
CA CYS A 621 13.28 -21.75 -35.81
C CYS A 621 12.05 -21.29 -35.00
N LEU A 622 11.59 -20.06 -35.20
CA LEU A 622 10.41 -19.50 -34.52
C LEU A 622 9.16 -20.35 -34.78
N ASN A 623 8.87 -20.67 -36.05
CA ASN A 623 7.73 -21.52 -36.40
C ASN A 623 7.83 -22.95 -35.81
N ALA A 624 9.04 -23.46 -35.58
CA ALA A 624 9.21 -24.77 -34.95
C ALA A 624 8.81 -24.71 -33.46
N VAL A 625 9.15 -23.64 -32.75
CA VAL A 625 8.74 -23.46 -31.35
C VAL A 625 7.25 -23.19 -31.23
N LEU A 626 6.67 -22.31 -32.04
CA LEU A 626 5.21 -22.06 -32.00
C LEU A 626 4.41 -23.36 -32.23
N ARG A 627 4.87 -24.22 -33.17
CA ARG A 627 4.27 -25.55 -33.39
C ARG A 627 4.45 -26.50 -32.22
N GLU A 628 5.61 -26.47 -31.55
CA GLU A 628 5.86 -27.27 -30.35
C GLU A 628 4.92 -26.85 -29.20
N CYS A 629 4.73 -25.54 -29.02
CA CYS A 629 3.87 -24.99 -27.98
C CYS A 629 2.37 -25.08 -28.31
N HIS A 630 2.00 -25.45 -29.54
CA HIS A 630 0.64 -25.32 -30.08
C HIS A 630 0.09 -23.89 -30.03
N LEU A 631 0.94 -22.89 -30.22
CA LEU A 631 0.58 -21.48 -30.20
C LEU A 631 0.34 -20.92 -31.59
N THR A 632 -0.61 -20.00 -31.66
CA THR A 632 -0.74 -19.03 -32.74
C THR A 632 0.10 -17.78 -32.44
N PRO A 633 0.56 -17.03 -33.44
CA PRO A 633 1.42 -15.88 -33.18
C PRO A 633 0.74 -14.76 -32.39
N THR A 634 -0.59 -14.73 -32.33
CA THR A 634 -1.36 -13.74 -31.56
C THR A 634 -1.35 -14.00 -30.06
N GLU A 635 -0.97 -15.21 -29.62
CA GLU A 635 -0.91 -15.59 -28.20
C GLU A 635 0.43 -15.24 -27.55
N VAL A 636 1.41 -14.75 -28.31
CA VAL A 636 2.67 -14.24 -27.76
C VAL A 636 2.52 -12.75 -27.47
N ASP A 637 2.74 -12.39 -26.21
CA ASP A 637 2.54 -11.03 -25.69
C ASP A 637 3.81 -10.18 -25.83
N CYS A 638 4.97 -10.81 -25.62
CA CYS A 638 6.26 -10.13 -25.60
C CYS A 638 7.34 -10.96 -26.29
N PHE A 639 8.34 -10.26 -26.85
CA PHE A 639 9.47 -10.87 -27.50
C PHE A 639 10.78 -10.19 -27.12
N GLU A 640 11.65 -10.97 -26.50
CA GLU A 640 13.04 -10.65 -26.19
C GLU A 640 13.90 -11.04 -27.40
N CYS A 641 14.22 -10.04 -28.23
CA CYS A 641 15.08 -10.20 -29.39
C CYS A 641 16.52 -10.57 -29.01
N HIS A 642 17.20 -11.25 -29.94
CA HIS A 642 18.65 -11.32 -29.98
C HIS A 642 19.23 -9.89 -30.02
N GLY A 643 18.73 -8.99 -30.85
CA GLY A 643 18.79 -7.53 -30.67
C GLY A 643 20.17 -6.98 -30.37
N THR A 644 21.16 -7.27 -31.20
CA THR A 644 22.56 -6.89 -30.93
C THR A 644 22.86 -5.42 -31.21
N GLY A 645 21.96 -4.66 -31.83
CA GLY A 645 22.24 -3.27 -32.20
C GLY A 645 23.18 -3.18 -33.40
N THR A 646 23.17 -4.19 -34.27
CA THR A 646 23.97 -4.20 -35.50
C THR A 646 23.15 -3.68 -36.67
N SER A 647 23.78 -2.89 -37.54
CA SER A 647 23.12 -2.28 -38.71
C SER A 647 22.45 -3.29 -39.65
N LEU A 648 23.02 -4.50 -39.77
CA LEU A 648 22.50 -5.59 -40.59
C LEU A 648 21.60 -6.57 -39.82
N GLY A 649 21.95 -6.90 -38.57
CA GLY A 649 21.27 -7.94 -37.80
C GLY A 649 19.86 -7.53 -37.36
N ASP A 650 19.71 -6.31 -36.84
CA ASP A 650 18.41 -5.84 -36.34
C ASP A 650 17.32 -5.84 -37.44
N PRO A 651 17.56 -5.34 -38.68
CA PRO A 651 16.59 -5.46 -39.77
C PRO A 651 16.22 -6.91 -40.15
N ILE A 652 17.20 -7.82 -40.16
CA ILE A 652 16.96 -9.23 -40.52
C ILE A 652 16.12 -9.91 -39.46
N GLU A 653 16.42 -9.68 -38.18
CA GLU A 653 15.67 -10.25 -37.07
C GLU A 653 14.24 -9.73 -37.03
N VAL A 654 14.05 -8.40 -37.06
CA VAL A 654 12.72 -7.79 -37.02
C VAL A 654 11.88 -8.20 -38.24
N GLY A 655 12.48 -8.27 -39.43
CA GLY A 655 11.78 -8.74 -40.64
C GLY A 655 11.35 -10.20 -40.55
N SER A 656 12.22 -11.07 -40.03
CA SER A 656 11.90 -12.49 -39.80
C SER A 656 10.77 -12.64 -38.80
N PHE A 657 10.84 -11.88 -37.70
CA PHE A 657 9.83 -11.88 -36.66
C PHE A 657 8.49 -11.36 -37.18
N ARG A 658 8.46 -10.21 -37.85
CA ARG A 658 7.25 -9.65 -38.48
C ARG A 658 6.54 -10.68 -39.36
N LYS A 659 7.29 -11.40 -40.19
CA LYS A 659 6.74 -12.39 -41.12
C LYS A 659 6.08 -13.59 -40.42
N VAL A 660 6.61 -14.00 -39.27
CA VAL A 660 5.99 -15.06 -38.44
C VAL A 660 4.80 -14.50 -37.66
N MET A 661 4.98 -13.36 -36.99
CA MET A 661 4.00 -12.82 -36.05
C MET A 661 2.80 -12.14 -36.70
N SER A 662 2.94 -11.71 -37.96
CA SER A 662 1.84 -11.11 -38.73
C SER A 662 1.09 -12.14 -39.57
N ALA A 663 1.37 -13.44 -39.43
CA ALA A 663 0.66 -14.49 -40.16
C ALA A 663 -0.84 -14.56 -39.81
N THR A 664 -1.21 -14.04 -38.63
CA THR A 664 -2.58 -13.88 -38.18
C THR A 664 -2.80 -12.43 -37.71
N PRO A 665 -3.92 -11.77 -38.07
CA PRO A 665 -4.22 -10.43 -37.57
C PRO A 665 -4.34 -10.40 -36.04
N ARG A 666 -3.70 -9.43 -35.39
CA ARG A 666 -3.79 -9.22 -33.95
C ARG A 666 -4.47 -7.90 -33.61
N LYS A 667 -5.21 -7.88 -32.51
CA LYS A 667 -5.89 -6.68 -31.99
C LYS A 667 -4.92 -5.78 -31.23
N GLU A 668 -4.13 -6.38 -30.35
CA GLU A 668 -3.17 -5.68 -29.49
C GLU A 668 -1.77 -5.70 -30.10
N PRO A 669 -0.90 -4.72 -29.84
CA PRO A 669 0.46 -4.73 -30.33
C PRO A 669 1.37 -5.72 -29.59
N LEU A 670 2.33 -6.32 -30.31
CA LEU A 670 3.41 -7.13 -29.73
C LEU A 670 4.37 -6.26 -28.93
N VAL A 671 4.74 -6.66 -27.73
CA VAL A 671 5.87 -6.04 -27.02
C VAL A 671 7.19 -6.57 -27.58
N ILE A 672 8.14 -5.69 -27.87
CA ILE A 672 9.50 -6.04 -28.34
C ILE A 672 10.54 -5.41 -27.41
N THR A 673 11.47 -6.23 -26.93
CA THR A 673 12.51 -5.82 -25.98
C THR A 673 13.84 -6.55 -26.25
N SER A 674 14.94 -6.06 -25.67
CA SER A 674 16.23 -6.75 -25.63
C SER A 674 17.04 -6.30 -24.40
N SER A 675 17.41 -7.28 -23.58
CA SER A 675 18.29 -7.14 -22.41
C SER A 675 19.66 -6.55 -22.75
N LYS A 676 20.13 -6.69 -24.01
CA LYS A 676 21.46 -6.24 -24.43
C LYS A 676 21.62 -4.73 -24.41
N SER A 677 20.52 -3.99 -24.45
CA SER A 677 20.54 -2.54 -24.26
C SER A 677 20.86 -2.15 -22.81
N ASN A 678 20.62 -3.03 -21.83
CA ASN A 678 20.90 -2.80 -20.41
C ASN A 678 22.20 -3.45 -19.94
N VAL A 679 22.35 -4.76 -20.20
CA VAL A 679 23.43 -5.59 -19.65
C VAL A 679 24.54 -5.89 -20.67
N ALA A 680 24.49 -5.22 -21.83
CA ALA A 680 25.33 -5.52 -22.99
C ALA A 680 25.17 -6.98 -23.47
N HIS A 681 25.98 -7.41 -24.43
CA HIS A 681 25.95 -8.76 -24.97
C HIS A 681 26.82 -9.71 -24.13
N GLY A 682 26.19 -10.58 -23.35
CA GLY A 682 26.88 -11.62 -22.59
C GLY A 682 27.25 -12.89 -23.35
N GLU A 683 27.57 -12.76 -24.64
CA GLU A 683 28.11 -13.83 -25.51
C GLU A 683 27.48 -15.22 -25.27
N GLY A 684 28.24 -16.24 -24.84
CA GLY A 684 27.72 -17.59 -24.56
C GLY A 684 26.54 -17.64 -23.57
N GLY A 685 26.46 -16.71 -22.63
CA GLY A 685 25.37 -16.59 -21.65
C GLY A 685 24.20 -15.70 -22.09
N ALA A 686 24.26 -15.04 -23.25
CA ALA A 686 23.28 -14.03 -23.66
C ALA A 686 21.86 -14.58 -23.82
N GLY A 687 21.72 -15.78 -24.41
CA GLY A 687 20.41 -16.39 -24.61
C GLY A 687 19.69 -16.70 -23.30
N PHE A 688 20.41 -17.18 -22.29
CA PHE A 688 19.83 -17.43 -20.97
C PHE A 688 19.55 -16.14 -20.20
N CYS A 689 20.34 -15.07 -20.36
CA CYS A 689 19.99 -13.77 -19.80
C CYS A 689 18.64 -13.26 -20.34
N GLY A 690 18.43 -13.38 -21.66
CA GLY A 690 17.13 -13.09 -22.27
C GLY A 690 16.02 -13.99 -21.73
N PHE A 691 16.25 -15.30 -21.60
CA PHE A 691 15.25 -16.22 -21.03
C PHE A 691 14.93 -15.90 -19.56
N PHE A 692 15.94 -15.60 -18.74
CA PHE A 692 15.79 -15.18 -17.35
C PHE A 692 14.89 -13.95 -17.25
N LYS A 693 15.13 -12.96 -18.12
CA LYS A 693 14.28 -11.79 -18.25
C LYS A 693 12.85 -12.17 -18.64
N CYS A 694 12.65 -13.05 -19.63
CA CYS A 694 11.32 -13.54 -20.02
C CYS A 694 10.57 -14.19 -18.86
N VAL A 695 11.24 -15.03 -18.05
CA VAL A 695 10.67 -15.64 -16.84
C VAL A 695 10.14 -14.56 -15.89
N LEU A 696 10.90 -13.48 -15.69
CA LEU A 696 10.44 -12.38 -14.84
C LEU A 696 9.33 -11.56 -15.49
N GLN A 697 9.40 -11.31 -16.80
CA GLN A 697 8.34 -10.62 -17.53
C GLN A 697 6.99 -11.33 -17.42
N VAL A 698 6.96 -12.66 -17.55
CA VAL A 698 5.70 -13.43 -17.35
C VAL A 698 5.30 -13.55 -15.87
N SER A 699 6.27 -13.65 -14.95
CA SER A 699 5.98 -13.70 -13.51
C SER A 699 5.43 -12.39 -12.95
N HIS A 700 5.75 -11.27 -13.60
CA HIS A 700 5.22 -9.94 -13.32
C HIS A 700 4.11 -9.51 -14.30
N CYS A 701 3.86 -10.27 -15.37
CA CYS A 701 3.05 -9.83 -16.52
C CYS A 701 3.39 -8.39 -16.94
N GLU A 702 4.66 -8.10 -17.18
CA GLU A 702 5.18 -6.76 -17.49
C GLU A 702 6.27 -6.81 -18.58
N GLY A 703 6.18 -5.90 -19.54
CA GLY A 703 7.18 -5.65 -20.57
C GLY A 703 8.26 -4.70 -20.04
N SER A 704 9.54 -5.04 -20.23
CA SER A 704 10.67 -4.21 -19.79
C SER A 704 11.19 -3.27 -20.90
N PRO A 705 11.73 -2.09 -20.55
CA PRO A 705 12.20 -1.10 -21.52
C PRO A 705 13.45 -1.53 -22.29
N ASN A 706 13.59 -1.03 -23.52
CA ASN A 706 14.86 -0.95 -24.25
C ASN A 706 15.52 0.40 -23.97
N LEU A 707 16.84 0.38 -23.81
CA LEU A 707 17.64 1.60 -23.74
C LEU A 707 18.08 2.10 -25.10
N HIS A 708 18.49 3.37 -25.11
CA HIS A 708 19.10 4.05 -26.25
C HIS A 708 18.23 4.18 -27.51
N LEU A 709 16.98 3.70 -27.51
CA LEU A 709 16.04 3.88 -28.62
C LEU A 709 15.47 5.31 -28.61
N ARG A 710 15.96 6.14 -29.54
CA ARG A 710 15.54 7.54 -29.72
C ARG A 710 14.92 7.75 -31.10
N VAL A 711 15.58 7.24 -32.13
CA VAL A 711 15.10 7.25 -33.51
C VAL A 711 15.17 5.83 -34.01
N LYS A 712 14.04 5.28 -34.49
CA LYS A 712 13.99 3.91 -35.01
C LYS A 712 14.86 3.80 -36.27
N ASN A 713 15.54 2.68 -36.42
CA ASN A 713 16.32 2.39 -37.62
C ASN A 713 15.40 2.34 -38.85
N PRO A 714 15.64 3.16 -39.89
CA PRO A 714 14.78 3.22 -41.08
C PRO A 714 14.80 1.95 -41.93
N HIS A 715 15.74 1.03 -41.68
CA HIS A 715 15.82 -0.26 -42.35
C HIS A 715 14.96 -1.35 -41.70
N LEU A 716 14.32 -1.08 -40.56
CA LEU A 716 13.40 -2.02 -39.93
C LEU A 716 12.08 -2.07 -40.73
N ASP A 717 11.71 -3.25 -41.20
CA ASP A 717 10.40 -3.48 -41.83
C ASP A 717 9.31 -3.54 -40.76
N MET A 718 8.66 -2.40 -40.52
CA MET A 718 7.64 -2.23 -39.47
C MET A 718 6.26 -1.88 -40.02
N GLU A 719 6.15 -1.65 -41.33
CA GLU A 719 4.90 -1.21 -41.95
C GLU A 719 3.82 -2.29 -41.79
N GLY A 720 2.67 -1.89 -41.20
CA GLY A 720 1.56 -2.79 -40.93
C GLY A 720 1.86 -3.87 -39.88
N PHE A 721 2.97 -3.77 -39.13
CA PHE A 721 3.28 -4.70 -38.04
C PHE A 721 2.91 -4.06 -36.68
N PRO A 722 1.77 -4.46 -36.07
CA PRO A 722 1.35 -3.91 -34.78
C PRO A 722 2.28 -4.41 -33.66
N CYS A 723 3.31 -3.64 -33.37
CA CYS A 723 4.26 -3.89 -32.29
C CYS A 723 4.80 -2.60 -31.66
N GLN A 724 5.25 -2.72 -30.42
CA GLN A 724 5.81 -1.66 -29.60
C GLN A 724 7.20 -2.08 -29.13
N MET A 725 8.22 -1.37 -29.60
CA MET A 725 9.57 -1.42 -29.02
C MET A 725 9.59 -0.51 -27.81
N LEU A 726 9.64 -1.11 -26.62
CA LEU A 726 9.43 -0.37 -25.37
C LEU A 726 10.59 0.56 -25.04
N THR A 727 10.28 1.73 -24.50
CA THR A 727 11.24 2.65 -23.87
C THR A 727 10.96 2.88 -22.39
N GLU A 728 9.85 2.34 -21.89
CA GLU A 728 9.42 2.35 -20.49
C GLU A 728 8.80 0.98 -20.15
N THR A 729 8.70 0.66 -18.85
CA THR A 729 8.02 -0.55 -18.41
C THR A 729 6.53 -0.45 -18.73
N VAL A 730 5.97 -1.46 -19.39
CA VAL A 730 4.53 -1.53 -19.65
C VAL A 730 3.94 -2.74 -18.98
N VAL A 731 2.70 -2.60 -18.56
CA VAL A 731 1.94 -3.69 -17.98
C VAL A 731 1.36 -4.54 -19.11
N MET A 732 1.56 -5.87 -19.05
CA MET A 732 0.86 -6.78 -19.95
C MET A 732 -0.62 -6.83 -19.54
N ARG A 733 -1.49 -6.87 -20.57
CA ARG A 733 -2.95 -6.75 -20.46
C ARG A 733 -3.57 -7.75 -19.50
N GLU A 734 -3.08 -8.97 -19.52
CA GLU A 734 -3.67 -10.11 -18.85
C GLU A 734 -2.82 -10.58 -17.66
N ASP A 735 -3.41 -11.40 -16.80
CA ASP A 735 -2.77 -11.95 -15.58
C ASP A 735 -1.90 -13.20 -15.86
N SER A 736 -1.82 -13.62 -17.12
CA SER A 736 -0.83 -14.58 -17.62
C SER A 736 -0.34 -14.13 -19.00
N ALA A 737 0.83 -14.62 -19.41
CA ALA A 737 1.45 -14.21 -20.66
C ALA A 737 2.41 -15.26 -21.24
N TYR A 738 2.63 -15.19 -22.55
CA TYR A 738 3.75 -15.80 -23.24
C TYR A 738 4.80 -14.76 -23.62
N THR A 739 6.07 -15.06 -23.33
CA THR A 739 7.22 -14.27 -23.77
C THR A 739 8.27 -15.15 -24.45
N GLY A 740 8.58 -14.83 -25.71
CA GLY A 740 9.57 -15.54 -26.50
C GLY A 740 10.96 -14.90 -26.40
N VAL A 741 12.02 -15.70 -26.48
CA VAL A 741 13.43 -15.25 -26.52
C VAL A 741 14.19 -15.87 -27.69
N SER A 742 14.95 -15.04 -28.40
CA SER A 742 15.86 -15.49 -29.47
C SER A 742 17.32 -15.27 -29.14
N SER A 743 18.18 -16.22 -29.56
CA SER A 743 19.62 -16.02 -29.58
C SER A 743 20.27 -16.67 -30.79
N PHE A 744 21.05 -15.90 -31.55
CA PHE A 744 21.64 -16.31 -32.81
C PHE A 744 23.17 -16.24 -32.72
N GLY A 745 23.82 -17.41 -32.76
CA GLY A 745 25.27 -17.50 -32.73
C GLY A 745 25.88 -17.00 -34.04
N PHE A 746 27.00 -16.27 -33.96
CA PHE A 746 27.67 -15.77 -35.17
C PHE A 746 28.17 -16.87 -36.12
N GLY A 747 28.25 -18.13 -35.66
CA GLY A 747 28.51 -19.30 -36.53
C GLY A 747 27.27 -19.85 -37.25
N GLY A 748 26.11 -19.19 -37.09
CA GLY A 748 24.84 -19.52 -37.74
C GLY A 748 23.96 -20.51 -36.97
N THR A 749 24.29 -20.89 -35.74
CA THR A 749 23.38 -21.70 -34.90
C THR A 749 22.34 -20.77 -34.27
N ASN A 750 21.06 -21.04 -34.50
CA ASN A 750 19.97 -20.27 -33.92
C ASN A 750 19.29 -21.08 -32.82
N ALA A 751 18.85 -20.39 -31.77
CA ALA A 751 17.98 -20.95 -30.75
C ALA A 751 16.83 -20.00 -30.44
N HIS A 752 15.66 -20.57 -30.17
CA HIS A 752 14.46 -19.84 -29.76
C HIS A 752 13.73 -20.61 -28.66
N ALA A 753 13.11 -19.91 -27.71
CA ALA A 753 12.35 -20.52 -26.62
C ALA A 753 11.16 -19.65 -26.21
N GLU A 754 10.10 -20.28 -25.71
CA GLU A 754 8.90 -19.62 -25.20
C GLU A 754 8.76 -19.87 -23.70
N ALA A 755 8.63 -18.78 -22.94
CA ALA A 755 8.27 -18.81 -21.53
C ALA A 755 6.78 -18.51 -21.38
N TRP A 756 6.08 -19.30 -20.58
CA TRP A 756 4.73 -18.99 -20.11
C TRP A 756 4.74 -18.76 -18.61
N GLY A 757 3.94 -17.83 -18.11
CA GLY A 757 3.76 -17.67 -16.68
C GLY A 757 2.48 -16.94 -16.35
N LYS A 758 2.06 -17.13 -15.10
CA LYS A 758 1.03 -16.33 -14.45
C LYS A 758 1.72 -15.27 -13.59
N ASN A 759 1.08 -14.13 -13.45
CA ASN A 759 1.43 -13.12 -12.48
C ASN A 759 1.44 -13.72 -11.06
N ILE A 760 2.62 -13.76 -10.47
CA ILE A 760 2.87 -14.27 -9.11
C ILE A 760 3.72 -13.32 -8.26
N ILE A 761 4.19 -12.19 -8.82
CA ILE A 761 5.15 -11.27 -8.15
C ILE A 761 4.67 -9.78 -8.20
N THR A 762 3.53 -9.44 -8.82
CA THR A 762 3.29 -8.02 -9.22
C THR A 762 3.25 -6.95 -8.13
N SER A 763 3.64 -5.75 -8.57
CA SER A 763 3.37 -4.42 -8.02
C SER A 763 1.91 -3.93 -8.19
N ARG A 764 1.00 -4.76 -8.71
CA ARG A 764 -0.40 -4.41 -9.03
C ARG A 764 -1.39 -4.72 -7.91
N GLY A 765 -0.96 -5.38 -6.83
CA GLY A 765 -1.88 -5.87 -5.79
C GLY A 765 -2.94 -6.82 -6.34
N SER A 766 -2.71 -7.45 -7.49
CA SER A 766 -3.67 -8.32 -8.20
C SER A 766 -3.59 -9.78 -7.78
N ALA A 767 -2.52 -10.19 -7.08
CA ALA A 767 -2.54 -11.40 -6.30
C ALA A 767 -3.52 -11.18 -5.12
N ASN A 768 -4.80 -11.52 -5.37
CA ASN A 768 -5.97 -11.39 -4.49
C ASN A 768 -6.82 -10.12 -4.64
N GLN A 769 -7.20 -9.71 -5.86
CA GLN A 769 -8.47 -8.97 -5.96
C GLN A 769 -9.61 -9.97 -5.82
N ASP A 770 -9.99 -10.22 -4.57
CA ASP A 770 -11.29 -10.79 -4.23
C ASP A 770 -12.39 -9.97 -4.93
N THR A 771 -13.35 -10.65 -5.58
CA THR A 771 -14.39 -10.00 -6.39
C THR A 771 -15.23 -9.05 -5.53
N ASN A 772 -15.45 -9.39 -4.26
CA ASN A 772 -16.15 -8.50 -3.33
C ASN A 772 -15.31 -7.25 -3.03
N THR A 773 -14.00 -7.40 -2.82
CA THR A 773 -13.08 -6.28 -2.62
C THR A 773 -12.98 -5.37 -3.86
N ALA A 774 -12.96 -5.94 -5.07
CA ALA A 774 -12.96 -5.17 -6.32
C ALA A 774 -14.28 -4.41 -6.49
N PHE A 775 -15.41 -5.07 -6.20
CA PHE A 775 -16.73 -4.46 -6.20
C PHE A 775 -16.82 -3.31 -5.18
N GLN A 776 -16.39 -3.51 -3.92
CA GLN A 776 -16.32 -2.46 -2.90
C GLN A 776 -15.50 -1.24 -3.37
N LYS A 777 -14.33 -1.46 -3.96
CA LYS A 777 -13.50 -0.36 -4.49
C LYS A 777 -14.20 0.41 -5.61
N LYS A 778 -15.02 -0.26 -6.41
CA LYS A 778 -15.81 0.38 -7.48
C LYS A 778 -16.97 1.18 -6.88
N LEU A 779 -17.65 0.64 -5.88
CA LEU A 779 -18.69 1.36 -5.12
C LEU A 779 -18.14 2.65 -4.49
N CYS A 780 -16.98 2.60 -3.82
CA CYS A 780 -16.36 3.80 -3.23
C CYS A 780 -15.92 4.86 -4.25
N LYS A 781 -15.92 4.54 -5.55
CA LYS A 781 -15.58 5.44 -6.66
C LYS A 781 -16.79 5.77 -7.53
N ALA A 782 -17.98 5.30 -7.16
CA ALA A 782 -19.19 5.62 -7.87
C ALA A 782 -19.43 7.14 -7.80
N PRO A 783 -20.12 7.72 -8.80
CA PRO A 783 -20.62 9.09 -8.68
C PRO A 783 -21.42 9.28 -7.38
N PRO A 784 -21.47 10.50 -6.83
CA PRO A 784 -22.30 10.81 -5.68
C PRO A 784 -23.75 10.39 -5.86
N ALA A 785 -24.40 10.02 -4.77
CA ALA A 785 -25.82 9.70 -4.78
C ALA A 785 -26.68 10.95 -5.05
N GLU A 786 -27.78 10.78 -5.78
CA GLU A 786 -28.75 11.84 -5.97
C GLU A 786 -29.48 12.10 -4.64
N ILE A 787 -29.57 13.38 -4.25
CA ILE A 787 -30.22 13.82 -3.01
C ILE A 787 -31.43 14.70 -3.33
N THR A 788 -32.60 14.26 -2.88
CA THR A 788 -33.81 15.10 -2.93
C THR A 788 -33.96 15.86 -1.61
N MET A 789 -33.75 17.18 -1.66
CA MET A 789 -33.82 18.07 -0.50
C MET A 789 -35.25 18.54 -0.24
N ASN A 790 -35.90 17.97 0.76
CA ASN A 790 -37.23 18.40 1.20
C ASN A 790 -37.10 19.47 2.31
N GLY A 791 -36.78 20.71 1.93
CA GLY A 791 -36.60 21.82 2.87
C GLY A 791 -35.26 21.83 3.61
N ASN A 792 -35.19 22.53 4.75
CA ASN A 792 -33.93 22.79 5.48
C ASN A 792 -33.65 21.81 6.62
N ASP A 793 -34.51 20.79 6.79
CA ASP A 793 -34.31 19.73 7.77
C ASP A 793 -33.77 18.49 7.08
N VAL A 794 -32.50 18.17 7.36
CA VAL A 794 -31.81 17.03 6.75
C VAL A 794 -32.45 15.68 7.10
N THR A 795 -33.31 15.63 8.13
CA THR A 795 -34.06 14.41 8.47
C THR A 795 -35.19 14.12 7.47
N GLU A 796 -35.61 15.10 6.68
CA GLU A 796 -36.66 14.97 5.66
C GLU A 796 -36.11 14.69 4.25
N TRP A 797 -34.78 14.69 4.08
CA TRP A 797 -34.13 14.48 2.78
C TRP A 797 -34.14 13.00 2.37
N GLU A 798 -34.21 12.75 1.07
CA GLU A 798 -34.17 11.41 0.47
C GLU A 798 -32.87 11.21 -0.34
N THR A 799 -32.34 9.98 -0.38
CA THR A 799 -31.13 9.63 -1.12
C THR A 799 -31.32 8.34 -1.90
N THR A 800 -30.72 8.26 -3.10
CA THR A 800 -30.62 7.02 -3.88
C THR A 800 -29.43 6.14 -3.47
N GLY A 801 -28.57 6.65 -2.57
CA GLY A 801 -27.37 6.01 -2.06
C GLY A 801 -27.57 5.24 -0.75
N LEU A 802 -26.46 4.88 -0.10
CA LEU A 802 -26.50 4.34 1.25
C LEU A 802 -26.87 5.45 2.24
N ASP A 803 -28.07 5.39 2.80
CA ASP A 803 -28.53 6.38 3.77
C ASP A 803 -27.68 6.34 5.07
N PRO A 804 -26.92 7.40 5.42
CA PRO A 804 -26.10 7.43 6.63
C PRO A 804 -26.91 7.44 7.93
N ARG A 805 -28.24 7.58 7.84
CA ARG A 805 -29.17 7.54 8.98
C ARG A 805 -29.75 6.13 9.18
N ALA A 806 -29.40 5.16 8.33
CA ALA A 806 -29.92 3.81 8.43
C ALA A 806 -29.47 3.11 9.72
N GLU A 807 -30.37 2.29 10.28
CA GLU A 807 -30.11 1.53 11.51
C GLU A 807 -29.08 0.41 11.27
N PRO A 808 -28.16 0.14 12.21
CA PRO A 808 -27.25 -1.00 12.13
C PRO A 808 -27.99 -2.31 11.87
N GLY A 809 -27.48 -3.12 10.93
CA GLY A 809 -28.09 -4.39 10.53
C GLY A 809 -29.13 -4.29 9.41
N SER A 810 -29.45 -3.08 8.93
CA SER A 810 -30.21 -2.89 7.68
C SER A 810 -29.48 -3.55 6.51
N ARG A 811 -30.24 -4.08 5.55
CA ARG A 811 -29.71 -4.77 4.36
C ARG A 811 -30.12 -4.07 3.08
N TRP A 812 -29.23 -4.13 2.10
CA TRP A 812 -29.44 -3.57 0.77
C TRP A 812 -28.98 -4.56 -0.29
N LYS A 813 -29.68 -4.54 -1.40
CA LYS A 813 -29.25 -5.12 -2.66
C LYS A 813 -28.62 -4.01 -3.51
N ILE A 814 -27.42 -4.28 -3.99
CA ILE A 814 -26.60 -3.30 -4.69
C ILE A 814 -26.43 -3.74 -6.15
N SER A 815 -26.84 -2.91 -7.10
CA SER A 815 -26.55 -3.07 -8.53
C SER A 815 -25.51 -2.05 -8.99
N LEU A 816 -24.62 -2.47 -9.88
CA LEU A 816 -23.66 -1.61 -10.58
C LEU A 816 -23.80 -1.90 -12.08
N ASP A 817 -24.02 -0.88 -12.89
CA ASP A 817 -24.11 -1.01 -14.36
C ASP A 817 -22.78 -0.73 -15.08
N GLU A 818 -22.79 -0.84 -16.42
CA GLU A 818 -21.61 -0.63 -17.28
C GLU A 818 -21.09 0.83 -17.25
N ASP A 819 -21.98 1.79 -17.00
CA ASP A 819 -21.65 3.21 -16.89
C ASP A 819 -21.12 3.59 -15.50
N GLY A 820 -21.18 2.64 -14.55
CA GLY A 820 -20.68 2.78 -13.20
C GLY A 820 -21.67 3.44 -12.24
N ILE A 821 -22.95 3.50 -12.61
CA ILE A 821 -24.04 3.97 -11.76
C ILE A 821 -24.37 2.87 -10.76
N VAL A 822 -24.51 3.25 -9.48
CA VAL A 822 -24.84 2.35 -8.39
C VAL A 822 -26.27 2.58 -7.96
N GLU A 823 -27.05 1.50 -7.85
CA GLU A 823 -28.39 1.53 -7.29
C GLU A 823 -28.43 0.76 -5.97
N TRP A 824 -28.98 1.39 -4.93
CA TRP A 824 -29.19 0.80 -3.61
C TRP A 824 -30.68 0.53 -3.42
N GLU A 825 -31.06 -0.74 -3.29
CA GLU A 825 -32.44 -1.16 -3.02
C GLU A 825 -32.50 -1.75 -1.60
N ARG A 826 -33.29 -1.16 -0.70
CA ARG A 826 -33.45 -1.70 0.66
C ARG A 826 -34.13 -3.07 0.57
N ASP A 827 -33.52 -4.06 1.21
CA ASP A 827 -34.06 -5.42 1.27
C ASP A 827 -35.01 -5.55 2.47
N GLU A 828 -36.31 -5.43 2.22
CA GLU A 828 -37.36 -5.49 3.26
C GLU A 828 -37.84 -6.92 3.57
N ASP A 829 -37.39 -7.92 2.80
CA ASP A 829 -37.93 -9.30 2.85
C ASP A 829 -37.28 -10.20 3.93
N ASP A 830 -36.34 -9.70 4.75
CA ASP A 830 -35.59 -10.51 5.72
C ASP A 830 -35.33 -9.78 7.06
N LEU A 831 -36.39 -9.27 7.70
CA LEU A 831 -36.34 -8.86 9.11
C LEU A 831 -36.20 -10.11 10.01
N PRO A 832 -35.36 -10.10 11.06
CA PRO A 832 -35.10 -11.30 11.86
C PRO A 832 -36.39 -11.86 12.50
N GLU A 833 -36.68 -13.14 12.26
CA GLU A 833 -37.72 -13.88 12.99
C GLU A 833 -37.32 -13.98 14.47
N TYR A 834 -37.97 -13.19 15.34
CA TYR A 834 -37.62 -13.09 16.76
C TYR A 834 -37.85 -14.37 17.60
N GLY A 835 -38.43 -15.43 17.00
CA GLY A 835 -38.75 -16.70 17.64
C GLY A 835 -40.03 -16.68 18.48
N ASP A 836 -40.65 -17.85 18.63
CA ASP A 836 -41.91 -18.07 19.37
C ASP A 836 -41.68 -18.67 20.77
N GLU A 837 -40.59 -19.42 20.98
CA GLU A 837 -40.20 -20.03 22.25
C GLU A 837 -38.76 -19.67 22.63
N PHE A 838 -38.45 -19.54 23.93
CA PHE A 838 -37.12 -19.14 24.39
C PHE A 838 -36.53 -20.12 25.39
N PHE A 839 -35.22 -20.33 25.29
CA PHE A 839 -34.45 -21.28 26.08
C PHE A 839 -33.21 -20.58 26.64
N ILE A 840 -32.69 -21.07 27.75
CA ILE A 840 -31.44 -20.60 28.36
C ILE A 840 -30.39 -21.69 28.24
N GLN A 841 -29.19 -21.30 27.83
CA GLN A 841 -28.01 -22.17 27.81
C GLN A 841 -26.85 -21.49 28.52
N GLY A 842 -25.99 -22.26 29.19
CA GLY A 842 -24.85 -21.68 29.87
C GLY A 842 -23.96 -22.68 30.58
N THR A 843 -22.98 -22.19 31.34
CA THR A 843 -22.09 -23.06 32.11
C THR A 843 -22.82 -23.87 33.18
N HIS A 844 -23.98 -23.40 33.64
CA HIS A 844 -24.78 -24.03 34.69
C HIS A 844 -25.41 -25.36 34.26
N ASN A 845 -25.60 -25.55 32.96
CA ASN A 845 -26.21 -26.75 32.38
C ASN A 845 -25.30 -27.39 31.32
N ASP A 846 -23.97 -27.21 31.43
CA ASP A 846 -22.97 -27.70 30.47
C ASP A 846 -23.27 -27.28 29.02
N TRP A 847 -23.88 -26.11 28.83
CA TRP A 847 -24.34 -25.55 27.56
C TRP A 847 -25.37 -26.42 26.83
N SER A 848 -26.19 -27.14 27.59
CA SER A 848 -27.47 -27.66 27.09
C SER A 848 -28.55 -26.56 27.13
N THR A 849 -29.74 -26.84 26.62
CA THR A 849 -30.84 -25.87 26.59
C THR A 849 -31.91 -26.22 27.62
N ASP A 850 -32.23 -25.27 28.48
CA ASP A 850 -33.34 -25.33 29.42
C ASP A 850 -34.45 -24.36 28.96
N ALA A 851 -35.69 -24.83 28.87
CA ALA A 851 -36.79 -23.98 28.42
C ALA A 851 -37.09 -22.86 29.44
N LEU A 852 -37.36 -21.65 28.93
CA LEU A 852 -37.91 -20.57 29.75
C LEU A 852 -39.44 -20.69 29.78
N ASP A 853 -40.02 -20.50 30.97
CA ASP A 853 -41.46 -20.51 31.16
C ASP A 853 -42.06 -19.14 30.79
N ARG A 854 -43.14 -19.14 30.04
CA ARG A 854 -43.87 -17.90 29.72
C ARG A 854 -44.56 -17.36 30.97
N HIS A 855 -44.42 -16.07 31.25
CA HIS A 855 -45.05 -15.46 32.41
C HIS A 855 -46.58 -15.35 32.22
N ASP A 856 -47.36 -15.78 33.23
CA ASP A 856 -48.82 -15.91 33.15
C ASP A 856 -49.59 -14.61 32.88
N SER A 857 -49.00 -13.45 33.19
CA SER A 857 -49.70 -12.14 33.18
C SER A 857 -49.00 -11.03 32.40
N ILE A 858 -47.75 -11.23 31.94
CA ILE A 858 -46.99 -10.21 31.19
C ILE A 858 -46.66 -10.80 29.83
N GLN A 859 -47.33 -10.29 28.79
CA GLN A 859 -47.10 -10.73 27.43
C GLN A 859 -45.66 -10.41 27.00
N GLY A 860 -44.96 -11.39 26.42
CA GLY A 860 -43.56 -11.24 25.98
C GLY A 860 -42.51 -11.53 27.03
N LEU A 861 -42.89 -11.75 28.31
CA LEU A 861 -41.95 -12.08 29.38
C LEU A 861 -41.76 -13.60 29.54
N TRP A 862 -40.51 -14.02 29.61
CA TRP A 862 -40.06 -15.40 29.76
C TRP A 862 -39.14 -15.51 30.98
N VAL A 863 -39.30 -16.58 31.76
CA VAL A 863 -38.68 -16.70 33.08
C VAL A 863 -37.99 -18.06 33.22
N GLY A 864 -36.76 -18.05 33.73
CA GLY A 864 -35.99 -19.25 34.03
C GLY A 864 -35.15 -19.07 35.29
N SER A 865 -34.37 -20.08 35.64
CA SER A 865 -33.52 -20.04 36.83
C SER A 865 -32.14 -20.61 36.58
N ILE A 866 -31.12 -19.97 37.16
CA ILE A 866 -29.73 -20.42 37.15
C ILE A 866 -29.24 -20.59 38.60
N THR A 867 -28.68 -21.74 38.93
CA THR A 867 -28.01 -21.99 40.22
C THR A 867 -26.49 -21.92 40.05
N LEU A 868 -25.82 -21.12 40.88
CA LEU A 868 -24.37 -20.92 40.80
C LEU A 868 -23.59 -22.14 41.29
N SER A 869 -22.62 -22.60 40.49
CA SER A 869 -21.71 -23.69 40.86
C SER A 869 -20.70 -23.30 41.96
N SER A 870 -19.78 -24.20 42.30
CA SER A 870 -18.75 -23.98 43.34
C SER A 870 -17.82 -22.79 43.07
N THR A 871 -17.79 -22.28 41.85
CA THR A 871 -17.01 -21.10 41.44
C THR A 871 -17.68 -19.78 41.83
N GLY A 872 -19.01 -19.79 42.06
CA GLY A 872 -19.80 -18.58 42.28
C GLY A 872 -20.03 -17.75 41.02
N GLU A 873 -19.74 -18.29 39.83
CA GLU A 873 -19.90 -17.62 38.55
C GLU A 873 -20.59 -18.53 37.54
N GLU A 874 -21.61 -18.02 36.84
CA GLU A 874 -22.26 -18.71 35.72
C GLU A 874 -22.43 -17.78 34.52
N MET A 875 -22.07 -18.28 33.35
CA MET A 875 -22.26 -17.61 32.06
C MET A 875 -23.49 -18.16 31.35
N PHE A 876 -24.26 -17.31 30.68
CA PHE A 876 -25.43 -17.77 29.92
C PHE A 876 -25.76 -16.90 28.70
N GLN A 877 -26.59 -17.47 27.81
CA GLN A 877 -27.22 -16.87 26.63
C GLN A 877 -28.68 -17.32 26.55
N VAL A 878 -29.50 -16.61 25.76
CA VAL A 878 -30.89 -17.00 25.47
C VAL A 878 -30.98 -17.44 24.01
N ILE A 879 -31.67 -18.56 23.73
CA ILE A 879 -31.85 -19.11 22.38
C ILE A 879 -33.33 -19.07 22.01
N ALA A 880 -33.66 -18.61 20.80
CA ALA A 880 -35.00 -18.68 20.24
C ALA A 880 -35.24 -20.02 19.53
N ASP A 881 -36.44 -20.57 19.67
CA ASP A 881 -36.95 -21.79 19.01
C ASP A 881 -36.07 -23.04 19.18
N ASN A 882 -35.19 -23.04 20.18
CA ASN A 882 -34.14 -24.04 20.38
C ASN A 882 -33.24 -24.22 19.14
N ASP A 883 -33.04 -23.14 18.37
CA ASP A 883 -32.20 -23.09 17.17
C ASP A 883 -30.86 -22.42 17.50
N GLU A 884 -29.75 -23.17 17.39
CA GLU A 884 -28.40 -22.66 17.67
C GLU A 884 -27.96 -21.51 16.74
N GLU A 885 -28.68 -21.26 15.64
CA GLU A 885 -28.47 -20.09 14.78
C GLU A 885 -29.23 -18.84 15.26
N LYS A 886 -30.13 -18.95 16.25
CA LYS A 886 -30.98 -17.87 16.77
C LYS A 886 -30.67 -17.53 18.23
N VAL A 887 -29.47 -16.99 18.50
CA VAL A 887 -29.01 -16.69 19.86
C VAL A 887 -29.10 -15.19 20.18
N TYR A 888 -29.67 -14.86 21.35
CA TYR A 888 -29.62 -13.54 21.97
C TYR A 888 -28.46 -13.46 22.97
N HIS A 889 -27.69 -12.39 22.88
CA HIS A 889 -26.46 -12.21 23.64
C HIS A 889 -26.16 -10.73 23.94
N PRO A 890 -25.30 -10.41 24.91
CA PRO A 890 -24.80 -9.05 25.08
C PRO A 890 -23.78 -8.71 23.99
N GLY A 891 -23.58 -7.42 23.71
CA GLY A 891 -22.54 -6.95 22.77
C GLY A 891 -21.09 -7.10 23.26
N GLN A 892 -20.85 -7.71 24.42
CA GLN A 892 -19.52 -7.96 24.97
C GLN A 892 -19.46 -9.29 25.74
N SER A 893 -18.29 -9.94 25.76
CA SER A 893 -18.07 -11.19 26.49
C SER A 893 -18.15 -10.99 28.01
N ARG A 894 -18.71 -11.99 28.73
CA ARG A 894 -18.81 -12.00 30.20
C ARG A 894 -19.48 -10.75 30.79
N CYS A 895 -20.57 -10.31 30.18
CA CYS A 895 -21.27 -9.08 30.51
C CYS A 895 -22.03 -9.17 31.85
N THR A 896 -21.68 -8.31 32.80
CA THR A 896 -22.38 -8.19 34.10
C THR A 896 -23.46 -7.10 34.10
N LEU A 897 -23.56 -6.31 33.04
CA LEU A 897 -24.48 -5.17 32.92
C LEU A 897 -25.87 -5.64 32.44
N LYS A 898 -26.90 -5.35 33.23
CA LYS A 898 -28.30 -5.67 32.90
C LYS A 898 -28.89 -4.72 31.84
N ALA A 899 -28.35 -3.52 31.73
CA ALA A 899 -28.77 -2.51 30.75
C ALA A 899 -27.97 -2.59 29.43
N ALA A 900 -27.10 -3.60 29.28
CA ALA A 900 -26.37 -3.79 28.03
C ALA A 900 -27.36 -4.03 26.86
N PRO A 901 -27.16 -3.39 25.69
CA PRO A 901 -27.95 -3.68 24.51
C PRO A 901 -27.93 -5.17 24.19
N ILE A 902 -29.11 -5.76 24.00
CA ILE A 902 -29.28 -7.15 23.61
C ILE A 902 -29.12 -7.24 22.09
N GLN A 903 -28.21 -8.08 21.63
CA GLN A 903 -27.99 -8.39 20.23
C GLN A 903 -28.60 -9.77 19.90
N GLY A 904 -28.89 -9.98 18.61
CA GLY A 904 -29.53 -11.20 18.11
C GLY A 904 -31.03 -11.02 17.81
N PRO A 905 -31.71 -12.09 17.32
CA PRO A 905 -31.20 -13.46 17.24
C PRO A 905 -30.19 -13.65 16.08
N ALA A 906 -29.02 -14.20 16.37
CA ALA A 906 -28.00 -14.54 15.35
C ALA A 906 -27.07 -15.67 15.83
N LYS A 907 -26.34 -16.31 14.91
CA LYS A 907 -25.35 -17.34 15.24
C LYS A 907 -24.12 -16.70 15.88
N VAL A 908 -23.90 -16.97 17.17
CA VAL A 908 -22.76 -16.43 17.93
C VAL A 908 -22.01 -17.52 18.67
N GLY A 909 -20.72 -17.29 18.93
CA GLY A 909 -19.92 -18.16 19.79
C GLY A 909 -20.35 -18.10 21.26
N LYS A 910 -19.89 -19.10 22.02
CA LYS A 910 -20.14 -19.22 23.47
C LYS A 910 -19.31 -18.24 24.33
N ASP A 911 -18.61 -17.33 23.68
CA ASP A 911 -17.83 -16.25 24.28
C ASP A 911 -18.71 -15.02 24.61
N MET A 912 -19.76 -14.74 23.84
CA MET A 912 -20.64 -13.58 24.03
C MET A 912 -21.76 -13.87 25.04
N THR A 913 -21.48 -13.75 26.32
CA THR A 913 -22.35 -14.24 27.40
C THR A 913 -22.67 -13.18 28.44
N TRP A 914 -23.84 -13.28 29.07
CA TRP A 914 -24.08 -12.62 30.36
C TRP A 914 -23.40 -13.41 31.48
N LEU A 915 -22.97 -12.72 32.53
CA LEU A 915 -22.29 -13.30 33.68
C LEU A 915 -23.06 -12.98 34.98
N ILE A 916 -23.48 -14.02 35.68
CA ILE A 916 -24.03 -13.94 37.04
C ILE A 916 -22.91 -14.29 38.03
N THR A 917 -22.67 -13.42 39.02
CA THR A 917 -21.71 -13.67 40.10
C THR A 917 -22.39 -13.60 41.47
N GLY A 918 -22.00 -14.49 42.38
CA GLY A 918 -22.56 -14.56 43.73
C GLY A 918 -22.02 -15.73 44.55
N PRO A 919 -22.45 -15.89 45.81
CA PRO A 919 -22.07 -17.05 46.63
C PRO A 919 -22.45 -18.39 45.98
N PRO A 920 -21.56 -19.42 46.03
CA PRO A 920 -21.86 -20.74 45.50
C PRO A 920 -23.16 -21.35 46.05
N GLY A 921 -23.96 -21.95 45.17
CA GLY A 921 -25.23 -22.59 45.51
C GLY A 921 -26.44 -21.66 45.56
N GLU A 922 -26.27 -20.35 45.34
CA GLU A 922 -27.39 -19.42 45.20
C GLU A 922 -28.10 -19.56 43.84
N THR A 923 -29.41 -19.37 43.84
CA THR A 923 -30.23 -19.43 42.62
C THR A 923 -30.75 -18.05 42.23
N TYR A 924 -30.63 -17.71 40.96
CA TYR A 924 -31.08 -16.46 40.35
C TYR A 924 -32.22 -16.74 39.39
N THR A 925 -33.27 -15.94 39.45
CA THR A 925 -34.32 -15.89 38.43
C THR A 925 -33.82 -15.02 37.28
N VAL A 926 -33.95 -15.50 36.05
CA VAL A 926 -33.65 -14.79 34.81
C VAL A 926 -34.98 -14.47 34.11
N GLU A 927 -35.18 -13.20 33.81
CA GLU A 927 -36.33 -12.65 33.10
C GLU A 927 -35.86 -12.12 31.75
N PHE A 928 -36.40 -12.66 30.66
CA PHE A 928 -36.14 -12.23 29.30
C PHE A 928 -37.45 -11.72 28.69
N PHE A 929 -37.49 -10.45 28.30
CA PHE A 929 -38.64 -9.83 27.68
C PHE A 929 -38.39 -9.63 26.18
N GLN A 930 -39.27 -10.18 25.36
CA GLN A 930 -39.32 -9.97 23.92
C GLN A 930 -40.76 -9.67 23.49
N GLN A 931 -40.96 -8.49 22.91
CA GLN A 931 -42.18 -8.12 22.22
C GLN A 931 -41.85 -7.11 21.11
N GLU A 932 -42.18 -7.45 19.87
CA GLU A 932 -41.80 -6.65 18.68
C GLU A 932 -40.29 -6.35 18.68
N LYS A 933 -39.89 -5.07 18.65
CA LYS A 933 -38.49 -4.61 18.67
C LYS A 933 -37.94 -4.38 20.08
N HIS A 934 -38.76 -4.56 21.13
CA HIS A 934 -38.35 -4.32 22.51
C HIS A 934 -37.78 -5.59 23.14
N LEU A 935 -36.51 -5.50 23.54
CA LEU A 935 -35.76 -6.55 24.21
C LEU A 935 -35.26 -6.04 25.57
N SER A 936 -35.44 -6.84 26.63
CA SER A 936 -34.73 -6.58 27.89
C SER A 936 -34.44 -7.89 28.61
N ILE A 937 -33.39 -7.87 29.45
CA ILE A 937 -33.00 -9.03 30.24
C ILE A 937 -32.63 -8.58 31.64
N LEU A 938 -33.13 -9.31 32.62
CA LEU A 938 -32.92 -9.04 34.03
C LEU A 938 -32.65 -10.35 34.74
N TRP A 939 -31.77 -10.33 35.74
CA TRP A 939 -31.63 -11.45 36.65
C TRP A 939 -31.50 -10.97 38.09
N TYR A 940 -32.15 -11.66 39.01
CA TYR A 940 -32.12 -11.30 40.43
C TYR A 940 -32.14 -12.54 41.30
N LYS A 941 -31.53 -12.40 42.47
CA LYS A 941 -31.40 -13.49 43.43
C LYS A 941 -32.78 -13.92 43.96
N GLN A 942 -33.04 -15.22 43.99
CA GLN A 942 -34.22 -15.75 44.67
C GLN A 942 -34.08 -15.56 46.19
N PRO A 943 -35.14 -15.09 46.88
CA PRO A 943 -35.09 -14.74 48.30
C PRO A 943 -34.79 -15.92 49.23
#